data_AF-K1Q6V8-F1
#
_entry.id   AF-K1Q6V8-F1
#
_cell.length_a   1.000
_cell.length_b   1.000
_cell.length_c   1.000
_cell.angle_alpha   90.00
_cell.angle_beta   90.00
_cell.angle_gamma   90.00
#
_symmetry.space_group_name_H-M   'P 1'
#
loop_
_entity.id
_entity.type
_entity.pdbx_description
1 polymer ?
#
loop_
_entity_poly.entity_id
_entity_poly.type
_entity_poly.pdbx_seq_one_letter_code
_entity_poly.pdbx_strand_id
1 'polypeptide(L)'
;MIQTVDYKSSWKIHRWLHFFKIVHLKFQANADDPDISPAGLIEACLKGDGVDSDTRYLLLLTENYGALTVLQQKILTMKNAITIFGSSFPSDQEYTQVLKEAKKVLLWCATPDGVLRAKKTLPDEYAFVESTYHEQQRHDNLLCYLDQKIKAEDSEGLYAQVTTNSKLITTVDVSDLSQYLHIPKPQITLLTLQSFDTEQQFCRQVKQSFERELEEESLLIVQCDSGNENASLVACAQYCVLDQLQQVADKKIGKTHIVFIIHLPRVAGGGFTGFQCGLWHSVHIDDLRPDSDKMPSFMEMKNKSVGTLLENATGRAGGGDTEDMDWEGRGDSQPIQEAGEVEMMESQDVYPHDFGDMVEHTEQVHVERKVDIAHFIKLTARPALAMVKDPVDSERTTERVKILLELLNQEIKGEKLTFMGGIGRHLAALMKEKEETMGQSAVSWLYAEATKRDCINSAGTFRKARNQCIIEKLSPILAGIIAQLDTNSNLDLLIQKDPSSWEHKLWLEIINNPSATQIEYSMVVSPKDREELPEVIVKGTGFDGIKFKAMMPFSWLIYRLIDQILRTSQNIGKHVNFQESVMSVLDIIEKTTLGKVLQKCLSEVKVMDCLKAYLSDFVHMVYHVTSQEEHGLVCENLLNGINMEFREGLPSVVMNFVAIHAVYSKTEPRLRNFASITRVWPDCSERIIEFQQKSAQFYLVTDQEMVSLCMTVEIIIY
;
A
#
# COMPACT_ATOMS: atom_id res chain seq x y z
N MET A 1 52.23 30.48 -16.37
CA MET A 1 52.32 29.37 -15.39
C MET A 1 51.47 28.23 -15.92
N ILE A 2 52.12 27.15 -16.32
CA ILE A 2 51.50 25.89 -16.69
C ILE A 2 51.41 25.08 -15.40
N GLN A 3 50.21 24.65 -15.01
CA GLN A 3 50.04 23.62 -13.99
C GLN A 3 49.23 22.48 -14.61
N THR A 4 49.94 21.41 -14.89
CA THR A 4 49.41 20.07 -15.16
C THR A 4 48.70 19.57 -13.92
N VAL A 5 47.40 19.28 -14.02
CA VAL A 5 46.68 18.45 -13.04
C VAL A 5 46.45 17.09 -13.69
N ASP A 6 47.05 16.09 -13.07
CA ASP A 6 46.97 14.67 -13.43
C ASP A 6 45.62 14.11 -12.97
N TYR A 7 44.82 13.57 -13.90
CA TYR A 7 43.64 12.76 -13.59
C TYR A 7 43.75 11.40 -14.27
N LYS A 8 44.41 10.48 -13.56
CA LYS A 8 44.26 9.03 -13.74
C LYS A 8 42.90 8.58 -13.21
N SER A 9 41.93 8.45 -14.11
CA SER A 9 40.95 7.34 -14.09
C SER A 9 40.12 7.40 -15.37
N SER A 10 40.58 6.66 -16.38
CA SER A 10 39.81 6.15 -17.53
C SER A 10 38.38 5.80 -17.10
N TRP A 11 37.30 6.25 -17.74
CA TRP A 11 36.64 5.63 -18.90
C TRP A 11 35.70 6.63 -19.63
N LYS A 12 36.16 7.84 -19.95
CA LYS A 12 35.39 8.84 -20.75
C LYS A 12 36.20 9.45 -21.89
N ILE A 13 36.94 8.63 -22.63
CA ILE A 13 37.67 9.08 -23.82
C ILE A 13 37.29 8.15 -24.97
N HIS A 14 36.15 8.42 -25.61
CA HIS A 14 35.84 8.03 -27.00
C HIS A 14 34.81 8.97 -27.68
N ARG A 15 34.51 10.13 -27.07
CA ARG A 15 33.90 11.26 -27.78
C ARG A 15 34.98 12.33 -27.90
N TRP A 16 35.00 13.06 -29.00
CA TRP A 16 35.90 14.19 -29.30
C TRP A 16 37.21 13.88 -30.04
N LEU A 17 37.11 13.19 -31.19
CA LEU A 17 38.20 13.08 -32.16
C LEU A 17 38.33 14.30 -33.12
N HIS A 18 37.52 15.35 -32.95
CA HIS A 18 37.65 16.59 -33.74
C HIS A 18 38.66 17.60 -33.17
N PHE A 19 39.08 17.47 -31.90
CA PHE A 19 40.03 18.39 -31.28
C PHE A 19 41.49 18.12 -31.69
N PHE A 20 41.83 16.89 -32.06
CA PHE A 20 43.20 16.53 -32.48
C PHE A 20 43.54 16.85 -33.93
N LYS A 21 42.55 17.20 -34.78
CA LYS A 21 42.84 17.70 -36.14
C LYS A 21 43.46 19.09 -36.14
N ILE A 22 43.25 19.88 -35.07
CA ILE A 22 43.81 21.24 -34.91
C ILE A 22 45.32 21.20 -34.61
N VAL A 23 45.86 20.10 -34.06
CA VAL A 23 47.29 19.98 -33.70
C VAL A 23 48.09 19.17 -34.73
N HIS A 24 47.47 18.72 -35.83
CA HIS A 24 48.14 17.97 -36.91
C HIS A 24 47.92 18.57 -38.31
N LEU A 25 47.75 19.88 -38.40
CA LEU A 25 48.27 20.59 -39.57
C LEU A 25 49.78 20.70 -39.39
N LYS A 26 50.55 20.01 -40.24
CA LYS A 26 51.98 20.31 -40.41
C LYS A 26 52.09 21.75 -40.91
N PHE A 27 52.10 22.71 -39.99
CA PHE A 27 52.43 24.09 -40.32
C PHE A 27 53.94 24.11 -40.56
N GLN A 28 54.35 24.19 -41.83
CA GLN A 28 55.68 24.68 -42.15
C GLN A 28 55.68 26.14 -41.73
N ALA A 29 56.32 26.43 -40.60
CA ALA A 29 56.48 27.78 -40.11
C ALA A 29 57.23 28.59 -41.17
N ASN A 30 56.52 29.47 -41.88
CA ASN A 30 57.17 30.58 -42.55
C ASN A 30 57.60 31.57 -41.47
N ALA A 31 58.87 31.96 -41.49
CA ALA A 31 59.50 32.80 -40.47
C ALA A 31 58.97 34.25 -40.41
N ASP A 32 57.90 34.57 -41.14
CA ASP A 32 57.32 35.90 -41.28
C ASP A 32 55.87 36.03 -40.75
N ASP A 33 55.35 35.05 -40.00
CA ASP A 33 54.01 35.13 -39.38
C ASP A 33 54.06 35.86 -38.01
N PRO A 34 53.33 36.97 -37.77
CA PRO A 34 53.70 37.92 -36.71
C PRO A 34 53.28 37.58 -35.27
N ASP A 35 52.50 36.53 -34.99
CA ASP A 35 52.16 36.15 -33.61
C ASP A 35 51.76 34.68 -33.45
N ILE A 36 52.58 33.88 -32.75
CA ILE A 36 52.33 32.46 -32.42
C ILE A 36 51.66 32.32 -31.03
N SER A 37 51.19 33.43 -30.43
CA SER A 37 50.46 33.37 -29.17
C SER A 37 49.12 32.64 -29.32
N PRO A 38 48.56 32.03 -28.25
CA PRO A 38 47.21 31.44 -28.30
C PRO A 38 46.13 32.44 -28.76
N ALA A 39 46.32 33.74 -28.52
CA ALA A 39 45.41 34.78 -29.00
C ALA A 39 45.58 35.03 -30.51
N GLY A 40 46.82 35.08 -31.01
CA GLY A 40 47.12 35.21 -32.44
C GLY A 40 46.60 34.03 -33.27
N LEU A 41 46.71 32.81 -32.75
CA LEU A 41 46.17 31.60 -33.39
C LEU A 41 44.63 31.59 -33.45
N ILE A 42 43.96 32.05 -32.39
CA ILE A 42 42.49 32.22 -32.36
C ILE A 42 42.06 33.28 -33.38
N GLU A 43 42.79 34.40 -33.46
CA GLU A 43 42.49 35.47 -34.42
C GLU A 43 42.70 35.04 -35.87
N ALA A 44 43.74 34.25 -36.16
CA ALA A 44 43.98 33.67 -37.48
C ALA A 44 42.90 32.67 -37.89
N CYS A 45 42.41 31.84 -36.96
CA CYS A 45 41.28 30.92 -37.22
C CYS A 45 39.98 31.68 -37.52
N LEU A 46 39.71 32.77 -36.82
CA LEU A 46 38.51 33.60 -37.03
C LEU A 46 38.57 34.44 -38.32
N LYS A 47 39.77 34.72 -38.86
CA LYS A 47 40.00 35.48 -40.11
C LYS A 47 40.16 34.60 -41.36
N GLY A 48 40.16 33.27 -41.23
CA GLY A 48 40.66 32.34 -42.26
C GLY A 48 40.05 32.46 -43.67
N ASP A 49 40.92 32.67 -44.66
CA ASP A 49 40.67 32.69 -46.11
C ASP A 49 40.62 31.26 -46.71
N GLY A 50 39.85 30.33 -46.12
CA GLY A 50 39.90 28.90 -46.46
C GLY A 50 38.55 28.18 -46.53
N VAL A 51 38.04 28.03 -47.77
CA VAL A 51 37.12 27.06 -48.43
C VAL A 51 35.90 26.42 -47.71
N ASP A 52 35.72 26.40 -46.40
CA ASP A 52 34.48 25.86 -45.78
C ASP A 52 33.85 26.83 -44.77
N SER A 53 32.54 27.09 -44.92
CA SER A 53 31.78 28.09 -44.15
C SER A 53 31.67 27.83 -42.65
N ASP A 54 32.04 26.63 -42.20
CA ASP A 54 31.81 26.09 -40.85
C ASP A 54 33.00 26.30 -39.90
N THR A 55 34.11 26.87 -40.35
CA THR A 55 35.32 27.09 -39.53
C THR A 55 35.29 28.39 -38.70
N ARG A 56 34.18 29.14 -38.72
CA ARG A 56 34.06 30.47 -38.08
C ARG A 56 33.59 30.46 -36.62
N TYR A 57 33.52 29.30 -35.99
CA TYR A 57 32.99 29.15 -34.63
C TYR A 57 34.07 28.67 -33.66
N LEU A 58 34.18 29.38 -32.54
CA LEU A 58 35.07 29.01 -31.43
C LEU A 58 34.24 28.45 -30.28
N LEU A 59 34.31 27.13 -30.07
CA LEU A 59 33.64 26.49 -28.93
C LEU A 59 34.53 26.59 -27.68
N LEU A 60 34.00 27.18 -26.61
CA LEU A 60 34.69 27.35 -25.34
C LEU A 60 33.91 26.71 -24.20
N LEU A 61 34.52 25.69 -23.60
CA LEU A 61 34.01 25.10 -22.38
C LEU A 61 34.40 26.00 -21.21
N THR A 62 33.39 26.49 -20.47
CA THR A 62 33.58 27.36 -19.31
C THR A 62 32.64 26.94 -18.19
N GLU A 63 33.16 26.85 -16.96
CA GLU A 63 32.34 26.87 -15.76
C GLU A 63 32.05 28.33 -15.37
N ASN A 64 30.81 28.63 -14.97
CA ASN A 64 30.39 29.94 -14.48
C ASN A 64 30.85 31.16 -15.32
N TYR A 65 30.86 31.02 -16.65
CA TYR A 65 31.24 32.08 -17.59
C TYR A 65 32.68 32.62 -17.47
N GLY A 66 33.56 32.00 -16.67
CA GLY A 66 34.91 32.52 -16.42
C GLY A 66 35.78 32.72 -17.67
N ALA A 67 35.71 31.80 -18.65
CA ALA A 67 36.44 31.95 -19.91
C ALA A 67 35.82 33.02 -20.82
N LEU A 68 34.49 33.20 -20.76
CA LEU A 68 33.78 34.21 -21.53
C LEU A 68 34.22 35.63 -21.13
N THR A 69 34.41 35.88 -19.83
CA THR A 69 34.86 37.19 -19.33
C THR A 69 36.27 37.52 -19.81
N VAL A 70 37.17 36.52 -19.86
CA VAL A 70 38.56 36.68 -20.32
C VAL A 70 38.60 36.94 -21.84
N LEU A 71 37.74 36.28 -22.61
CA LEU A 71 37.66 36.48 -24.06
C LEU A 71 37.02 37.81 -24.42
N GLN A 72 36.00 38.24 -23.67
CA GLN A 72 35.42 39.57 -23.83
C GLN A 72 36.49 40.66 -23.63
N GLN A 73 37.41 40.50 -22.69
CA GLN A 73 38.49 41.47 -22.48
C GLN A 73 39.55 41.51 -23.61
N LYS A 74 39.74 40.42 -24.37
CA LYS A 74 40.79 40.31 -25.40
C LYS A 74 40.31 40.33 -26.86
N ILE A 75 39.08 39.93 -27.15
CA ILE A 75 38.56 39.66 -28.52
C ILE A 75 37.48 40.66 -28.96
N LEU A 76 36.99 41.55 -28.07
CA LEU A 76 35.94 42.55 -28.37
C LEU A 76 36.32 43.70 -29.32
N THR A 77 37.46 43.63 -30.02
CA THR A 77 37.72 44.53 -31.17
C THR A 77 37.07 44.04 -32.48
N MET A 78 36.55 42.81 -32.53
CA MET A 78 35.81 42.31 -33.71
C MET A 78 34.36 42.80 -33.70
N LYS A 79 34.03 43.75 -34.57
CA LYS A 79 32.71 44.42 -34.65
C LYS A 79 31.51 43.51 -34.96
N ASN A 80 31.72 42.25 -35.33
CA ASN A 80 30.69 41.32 -35.80
C ASN A 80 30.68 39.96 -35.07
N ALA A 81 31.13 39.90 -33.81
CA ALA A 81 31.06 38.66 -33.02
C ALA A 81 29.70 38.53 -32.32
N ILE A 82 28.94 37.48 -32.63
CA ILE A 82 27.70 37.12 -31.92
C ILE A 82 28.04 36.01 -30.92
N THR A 83 27.79 36.25 -29.63
CA THR A 83 27.92 35.21 -28.59
C THR A 83 26.61 34.43 -28.53
N ILE A 84 26.67 33.13 -28.82
CA ILE A 84 25.52 32.24 -28.67
C ILE A 84 25.73 31.36 -27.44
N PHE A 85 24.73 31.30 -26.57
CA PHE A 85 24.75 30.48 -25.36
C PHE A 85 24.03 29.15 -25.62
N GLY A 86 24.74 28.04 -25.42
CA GLY A 86 24.29 26.70 -25.82
C GLY A 86 24.62 26.39 -27.28
N SER A 87 24.58 25.11 -27.67
CA SER A 87 24.81 24.71 -29.06
C SER A 87 23.55 24.95 -29.90
N SER A 88 23.42 26.16 -30.45
CA SER A 88 22.41 26.46 -31.48
C SER A 88 22.80 25.92 -32.86
N PHE A 89 23.85 25.11 -32.95
CA PHE A 89 24.25 24.46 -34.19
C PHE A 89 23.19 23.43 -34.58
N PRO A 90 22.68 23.45 -35.82
CA PRO A 90 21.70 22.48 -36.29
C PRO A 90 22.11 21.04 -36.01
N SER A 91 23.39 20.70 -36.22
CA SER A 91 23.92 19.35 -35.97
C SER A 91 23.95 18.95 -34.48
N ASP A 92 24.11 19.90 -33.56
CA ASP A 92 24.07 19.60 -32.12
C ASP A 92 22.61 19.47 -31.61
N GLN A 93 21.68 20.19 -32.23
CA GLN A 93 20.24 20.01 -32.01
C GLN A 93 19.78 18.63 -32.52
N GLU A 94 20.22 18.24 -33.73
CA GLU A 94 20.01 16.89 -34.27
C GLU A 94 20.62 15.82 -33.35
N TYR A 95 21.84 16.02 -32.86
CA TYR A 95 22.50 15.07 -31.95
C TYR A 95 21.74 14.90 -30.62
N THR A 96 21.27 16.01 -30.05
CA THR A 96 20.49 16.02 -28.81
C THR A 96 19.15 15.31 -29.00
N GLN A 97 18.51 15.53 -30.16
CA GLN A 97 17.27 14.86 -30.52
C GLN A 97 17.49 13.35 -30.73
N VAL A 98 18.54 12.95 -31.46
CA VAL A 98 18.90 11.54 -31.65
C VAL A 98 19.18 10.86 -30.31
N LEU A 99 19.90 11.52 -29.40
CA LEU A 99 20.14 11.00 -28.06
C LEU A 99 18.84 10.84 -27.27
N LYS A 100 17.94 11.83 -27.34
CA LYS A 100 16.63 11.77 -26.66
C LYS A 100 15.79 10.60 -27.17
N GLU A 101 15.70 10.42 -28.48
CA GLU A 101 14.97 9.31 -29.09
C GLU A 101 15.62 7.96 -28.78
N ALA A 102 16.95 7.86 -28.83
CA ALA A 102 17.68 6.65 -28.43
C ALA A 102 17.39 6.26 -26.97
N LYS A 103 17.31 7.24 -26.06
CA LYS A 103 16.92 6.99 -24.66
C LYS A 103 15.50 6.45 -24.56
N LYS A 104 14.54 7.02 -25.30
CA LYS A 104 13.16 6.50 -25.35
C LYS A 104 13.13 5.06 -25.85
N VAL A 105 13.88 4.73 -26.89
CA VAL A 105 13.95 3.35 -27.43
C VAL A 105 14.49 2.38 -26.38
N LEU A 106 15.55 2.75 -25.65
CA LEU A 106 16.09 1.91 -24.57
C LEU A 106 15.09 1.74 -23.43
N LEU A 107 14.31 2.78 -23.13
CA LEU A 107 13.35 2.78 -22.04
C LEU A 107 12.18 1.80 -22.28
N TRP A 108 11.84 1.53 -23.55
CA TRP A 108 10.88 0.46 -23.89
C TRP A 108 11.32 -0.91 -23.38
N CYS A 109 12.62 -1.15 -23.17
CA CYS A 109 13.15 -2.41 -22.65
C CYS A 109 13.44 -2.38 -21.15
N ALA A 110 13.12 -1.29 -20.46
CA ALA A 110 13.41 -1.13 -19.04
C ALA A 110 12.38 -1.87 -18.16
N THR A 111 12.90 -2.51 -17.10
CA THR A 111 12.07 -3.07 -16.03
C THR A 111 11.57 -1.96 -15.10
N PRO A 112 10.34 -2.05 -14.54
CA PRO A 112 9.79 -1.02 -13.65
C PRO A 112 10.62 -0.81 -12.37
N ASP A 113 11.19 -1.88 -11.81
CA ASP A 113 12.13 -1.78 -10.68
C ASP A 113 13.42 -1.05 -11.05
N GLY A 114 13.90 -1.23 -12.28
CA GLY A 114 15.02 -0.48 -12.86
C GLY A 114 14.73 1.00 -13.01
N VAL A 115 13.54 1.35 -13.48
CA VAL A 115 13.07 2.74 -13.59
C VAL A 115 13.03 3.40 -12.22
N LEU A 116 12.47 2.75 -11.20
CA LEU A 116 12.50 3.27 -9.83
C LEU A 116 13.93 3.48 -9.29
N ARG A 117 14.84 2.53 -9.54
CA ARG A 117 16.24 2.66 -9.14
C ARG A 117 16.94 3.83 -9.84
N ALA A 118 16.49 4.21 -11.04
CA ALA A 118 17.04 5.33 -11.81
C ALA A 118 16.95 6.65 -11.05
N LYS A 119 15.98 6.83 -10.14
CA LYS A 119 15.87 8.03 -9.30
C LYS A 119 17.16 8.39 -8.56
N LYS A 120 17.93 7.39 -8.12
CA LYS A 120 19.19 7.59 -7.40
C LYS A 120 20.41 7.62 -8.32
N THR A 121 20.38 6.88 -9.43
CA THR A 121 21.54 6.81 -10.34
C THR A 121 21.55 7.92 -11.40
N LEU A 122 20.39 8.47 -11.74
CA LEU A 122 20.17 9.49 -12.76
C LEU A 122 19.21 10.58 -12.25
N PRO A 123 19.54 11.29 -11.14
CA PRO A 123 18.61 12.25 -10.52
C PRO A 123 18.20 13.38 -11.47
N ASP A 124 19.13 13.90 -12.27
CA ASP A 124 18.89 15.01 -13.19
C ASP A 124 18.00 14.62 -14.39
N GLU A 125 17.95 13.33 -14.74
CA GLU A 125 17.16 12.82 -15.86
C GLU A 125 15.92 12.03 -15.42
N TYR A 126 15.73 11.80 -14.12
CA TYR A 126 14.67 10.92 -13.62
C TYR A 126 13.28 11.41 -14.02
N ALA A 127 13.04 12.72 -14.03
CA ALA A 127 11.76 13.27 -14.47
C ALA A 127 11.44 12.89 -15.93
N PHE A 128 12.44 12.93 -16.81
CA PHE A 128 12.31 12.49 -18.20
C PHE A 128 12.05 10.98 -18.30
N VAL A 129 12.82 10.17 -17.57
CA VAL A 129 12.65 8.71 -17.53
C VAL A 129 11.26 8.34 -17.03
N GLU A 130 10.80 8.96 -15.95
CA GLU A 130 9.54 8.64 -15.30
C GLU A 130 8.33 9.00 -16.17
N SER A 131 8.28 10.24 -16.68
CA SER A 131 7.22 10.69 -17.60
C SER A 131 7.20 9.87 -18.89
N THR A 132 8.36 9.58 -19.47
CA THR A 132 8.43 8.78 -20.69
C THR A 132 7.92 7.35 -20.44
N TYR A 133 8.39 6.69 -19.38
CA TYR A 133 8.02 5.30 -19.09
C TYR A 133 6.53 5.16 -18.75
N HIS A 134 6.01 5.99 -17.86
CA HIS A 134 4.66 5.81 -17.35
C HIS A 134 3.57 6.51 -18.17
N GLU A 135 3.84 7.72 -18.68
CA GLU A 135 2.81 8.52 -19.36
C GLU A 135 2.85 8.29 -20.87
N GLN A 136 4.04 8.22 -21.48
CA GLN A 136 4.17 8.09 -22.94
C GLN A 136 4.18 6.64 -23.43
N GLN A 137 4.85 5.72 -22.72
CA GLN A 137 5.09 4.34 -23.19
C GLN A 137 4.11 3.29 -22.63
N ARG A 138 3.30 3.61 -21.62
CA ARG A 138 2.23 2.73 -21.07
C ARG A 138 2.65 1.27 -20.82
N HIS A 139 3.68 1.08 -20.00
CA HIS A 139 4.21 -0.25 -19.63
C HIS A 139 3.32 -1.07 -18.68
N ASP A 140 2.08 -0.64 -18.42
CA ASP A 140 1.23 -1.19 -17.36
C ASP A 140 0.89 -2.67 -17.58
N ASN A 141 0.55 -3.05 -18.81
CA ASN A 141 0.19 -4.40 -19.21
C ASN A 141 0.16 -4.55 -20.74
N LEU A 142 0.00 -5.79 -21.22
CA LEU A 142 -0.01 -6.11 -22.65
C LEU A 142 -1.16 -5.43 -23.41
N LEU A 143 -2.35 -5.34 -22.81
CA LEU A 143 -3.53 -4.73 -23.45
C LEU A 143 -3.29 -3.24 -23.74
N CYS A 144 -2.80 -2.48 -22.74
CA CYS A 144 -2.52 -1.05 -22.90
C CYS A 144 -1.47 -0.79 -23.98
N TYR A 145 -0.42 -1.63 -24.03
CA TYR A 145 0.62 -1.53 -25.06
C TYR A 145 0.07 -1.81 -26.47
N LEU A 146 -0.66 -2.92 -26.63
CA LEU A 146 -1.21 -3.31 -27.94
C LEU A 146 -2.24 -2.30 -28.43
N ASP A 147 -3.11 -1.83 -27.55
CA ASP A 147 -4.12 -0.81 -27.87
C ASP A 147 -3.46 0.48 -28.41
N GLN A 148 -2.41 0.96 -27.73
CA GLN A 148 -1.67 2.14 -28.16
C GLN A 148 -0.97 1.94 -29.51
N LYS A 149 -0.39 0.75 -29.75
CA LYS A 149 0.43 0.50 -30.95
C LYS A 149 -0.37 0.09 -32.18
N ILE A 150 -1.49 -0.61 -32.00
CA ILE A 150 -2.38 -1.01 -33.11
C ILE A 150 -3.18 0.19 -33.62
N LYS A 151 -3.66 1.07 -32.72
CA LYS A 151 -4.43 2.27 -33.09
C LYS A 151 -3.58 3.43 -33.63
N ALA A 152 -2.25 3.27 -33.71
CA ALA A 152 -1.40 4.31 -34.29
C ALA A 152 -1.72 4.48 -35.79
N GLU A 153 -2.08 5.70 -36.19
CA GLU A 153 -2.63 6.06 -37.52
C GLU A 153 -1.73 5.61 -38.69
N ASP A 154 -0.41 5.60 -38.50
CA ASP A 154 0.59 5.27 -39.53
C ASP A 154 1.00 3.78 -39.60
N SER A 155 0.36 2.86 -38.86
CA SER A 155 0.83 1.46 -38.82
C SER A 155 0.25 0.58 -39.94
N GLU A 156 1.12 0.02 -40.81
CA GLU A 156 0.79 -1.06 -41.77
C GLU A 156 0.65 -2.45 -41.11
N GLY A 157 0.99 -2.53 -39.82
CA GLY A 157 1.01 -3.76 -39.02
C GLY A 157 2.01 -3.63 -37.87
N LEU A 158 1.73 -4.28 -36.74
CA LEU A 158 2.61 -4.23 -35.56
C LEU A 158 3.51 -5.46 -35.56
N TYR A 159 4.83 -5.29 -35.58
CA TYR A 159 5.80 -6.36 -35.38
C TYR A 159 6.52 -6.11 -34.06
N ALA A 160 6.14 -6.85 -33.01
CA ALA A 160 6.63 -6.59 -31.67
C ALA A 160 7.29 -7.83 -31.06
N GLN A 161 8.37 -7.60 -30.31
CA GLN A 161 8.98 -8.58 -29.43
C GLN A 161 8.83 -8.11 -27.99
N VAL A 162 7.89 -8.72 -27.27
CA VAL A 162 7.56 -8.43 -25.89
C VAL A 162 8.30 -9.41 -24.99
N THR A 163 9.18 -8.90 -24.13
CA THR A 163 9.78 -9.68 -23.04
C THR A 163 8.98 -9.50 -21.75
N THR A 164 8.87 -10.54 -20.94
CA THR A 164 8.12 -10.48 -19.67
C THR A 164 8.75 -11.35 -18.59
N ASN A 165 8.51 -11.01 -17.32
CA ASN A 165 8.80 -11.88 -16.18
C ASN A 165 7.55 -12.55 -15.60
N SER A 166 6.36 -12.20 -16.11
CA SER A 166 5.11 -12.83 -15.71
C SER A 166 4.87 -14.18 -16.41
N LYS A 167 3.87 -14.91 -15.92
CA LYS A 167 3.39 -16.12 -16.61
C LYS A 167 2.77 -15.73 -17.94
N LEU A 168 3.05 -16.52 -18.98
CA LEU A 168 2.50 -16.38 -20.32
C LEU A 168 0.95 -16.31 -20.32
N ILE A 169 0.39 -15.67 -21.34
CA ILE A 169 -1.07 -15.58 -21.54
C ILE A 169 -1.66 -16.91 -22.01
N THR A 170 -2.95 -17.08 -21.78
CA THR A 170 -3.74 -18.28 -22.07
C THR A 170 -4.94 -17.94 -22.94
N THR A 171 -5.73 -18.95 -23.34
CA THR A 171 -6.96 -18.75 -24.12
C THR A 171 -8.03 -17.94 -23.39
N VAL A 172 -7.95 -17.80 -22.06
CA VAL A 172 -8.84 -16.92 -21.28
C VAL A 172 -8.54 -15.46 -21.62
N ASP A 173 -7.26 -15.10 -21.59
CA ASP A 173 -6.76 -13.74 -21.85
C ASP A 173 -7.06 -13.29 -23.31
N VAL A 174 -7.22 -14.23 -24.25
CA VAL A 174 -7.61 -13.95 -25.65
C VAL A 174 -9.01 -13.32 -25.75
N SER A 175 -9.92 -13.69 -24.85
CA SER A 175 -11.26 -13.10 -24.84
C SER A 175 -11.20 -11.61 -24.46
N ASP A 176 -10.36 -11.26 -23.48
CA ASP A 176 -10.15 -9.88 -23.06
C ASP A 176 -9.46 -9.05 -24.16
N LEU A 177 -8.45 -9.64 -24.82
CA LEU A 177 -7.79 -9.04 -25.99
C LEU A 177 -8.78 -8.74 -27.12
N SER A 178 -9.66 -9.68 -27.43
CA SER A 178 -10.67 -9.52 -28.48
C SER A 178 -11.64 -8.38 -28.18
N GLN A 179 -12.11 -8.29 -26.94
CA GLN A 179 -13.03 -7.24 -26.51
C GLN A 179 -12.36 -5.86 -26.53
N TYR A 180 -11.13 -5.76 -26.02
CA TYR A 180 -10.45 -4.48 -25.82
C TYR A 180 -9.84 -3.91 -27.09
N LEU A 181 -9.28 -4.77 -27.96
CA LEU A 181 -8.67 -4.36 -29.23
C LEU A 181 -9.68 -4.26 -30.38
N HIS A 182 -10.92 -4.70 -30.17
CA HIS A 182 -11.96 -4.83 -31.20
C HIS A 182 -11.60 -5.75 -32.37
N ILE A 183 -10.64 -6.67 -32.15
CA ILE A 183 -10.28 -7.72 -33.12
C ILE A 183 -11.11 -8.97 -32.82
N PRO A 184 -11.86 -9.55 -33.77
CA PRO A 184 -12.67 -10.73 -33.53
C PRO A 184 -11.83 -11.91 -33.03
N LYS A 185 -12.34 -12.65 -32.04
CA LYS A 185 -11.65 -13.81 -31.45
C LYS A 185 -11.11 -14.83 -32.48
N PRO A 186 -11.81 -15.13 -33.59
CA PRO A 186 -11.28 -16.01 -34.64
C PRO A 186 -10.02 -15.47 -35.36
N GLN A 187 -9.80 -14.15 -35.35
CA GLN A 187 -8.63 -13.48 -35.93
C GLN A 187 -7.44 -13.38 -34.98
N ILE A 188 -7.62 -13.74 -33.70
CA ILE A 188 -6.53 -13.79 -32.73
C ILE A 188 -6.02 -15.23 -32.63
N THR A 189 -4.82 -15.46 -33.13
CA THR A 189 -4.16 -16.77 -33.07
C THR A 189 -3.08 -16.76 -32.02
N LEU A 190 -3.17 -17.68 -31.04
CA LEU A 190 -2.19 -17.87 -29.98
C LEU A 190 -1.43 -19.17 -30.21
N LEU A 191 -0.12 -19.08 -30.44
CA LEU A 191 0.78 -20.21 -30.63
C LEU A 191 1.83 -20.25 -29.53
N THR A 192 2.20 -21.44 -29.06
CA THR A 192 3.30 -21.64 -28.11
C THR A 192 4.40 -22.44 -28.81
N LEU A 193 5.62 -21.91 -28.91
CA LEU A 193 6.70 -22.55 -29.68
C LEU A 193 7.03 -23.97 -29.18
N GLN A 194 6.91 -24.19 -27.87
CA GLN A 194 7.18 -25.48 -27.23
C GLN A 194 6.19 -26.58 -27.63
N SER A 195 5.03 -26.25 -28.22
CA SER A 195 4.04 -27.26 -28.63
C SER A 195 4.32 -27.86 -30.01
N PHE A 196 5.36 -27.40 -30.70
CA PHE A 196 5.72 -27.86 -32.04
C PHE A 196 7.01 -28.68 -32.01
N ASP A 197 6.95 -29.90 -32.54
CA ASP A 197 8.13 -30.76 -32.66
C ASP A 197 8.99 -30.40 -33.88
N THR A 198 8.38 -29.82 -34.91
CA THR A 198 9.02 -29.55 -36.19
C THR A 198 8.65 -28.18 -36.76
N GLU A 199 9.59 -27.56 -37.47
CA GLU A 199 9.39 -26.31 -38.20
C GLU A 199 8.20 -26.39 -39.16
N GLN A 200 8.03 -27.53 -39.85
CA GLN A 200 6.93 -27.69 -40.81
C GLN A 200 5.55 -27.62 -40.14
N GLN A 201 5.39 -28.16 -38.92
CA GLN A 201 4.12 -28.05 -38.18
C GLN A 201 3.84 -26.60 -37.78
N PHE A 202 4.86 -25.88 -37.33
CA PHE A 202 4.77 -24.47 -36.97
C PHE A 202 4.39 -23.61 -38.19
N CYS A 203 5.13 -23.73 -39.30
CA CYS A 203 4.86 -22.98 -40.53
C CYS A 203 3.45 -23.24 -41.07
N ARG A 204 2.95 -24.48 -40.98
CA ARG A 204 1.58 -24.80 -41.39
C ARG A 204 0.54 -24.04 -40.55
N GLN A 205 0.70 -23.98 -39.22
CA GLN A 205 -0.24 -23.24 -38.37
C GLN A 205 -0.15 -21.73 -38.58
N VAL A 206 1.05 -21.19 -38.75
CA VAL A 206 1.25 -19.77 -39.06
C VAL A 206 0.59 -19.43 -40.39
N LYS A 207 0.82 -20.21 -41.45
CA LYS A 207 0.18 -20.00 -42.75
C LYS A 207 -1.35 -20.04 -42.67
N GLN A 208 -1.89 -21.04 -41.96
CA GLN A 208 -3.33 -21.14 -41.73
C GLN A 208 -3.90 -19.93 -40.98
N SER A 209 -3.12 -19.30 -40.08
CA SER A 209 -3.54 -18.10 -39.37
C SER A 209 -3.70 -16.89 -40.30
N PHE A 210 -2.82 -16.75 -41.29
CA PHE A 210 -2.88 -15.65 -42.25
C PHE A 210 -3.96 -15.84 -43.34
N GLU A 211 -4.24 -17.10 -43.72
CA GLU A 211 -5.22 -17.43 -44.78
C GLU A 211 -6.68 -17.43 -44.31
N ARG A 212 -6.97 -17.32 -43.00
CA ARG A 212 -8.32 -17.52 -42.44
C ARG A 212 -9.35 -16.47 -42.89
N GLU A 213 -9.01 -15.18 -42.84
CA GLU A 213 -9.81 -14.08 -43.41
C GLU A 213 -8.86 -13.00 -43.94
N LEU A 214 -8.81 -12.83 -45.25
CA LEU A 214 -7.80 -12.01 -45.92
C LEU A 214 -8.08 -10.50 -45.81
N GLU A 215 -9.34 -10.12 -45.56
CA GLU A 215 -9.80 -8.72 -45.52
C GLU A 215 -9.84 -8.14 -44.10
N GLU A 216 -9.93 -8.99 -43.07
CA GLU A 216 -10.01 -8.55 -41.68
C GLU A 216 -8.64 -8.33 -41.03
N GLU A 217 -8.60 -7.40 -40.07
CA GLU A 217 -7.45 -7.18 -39.18
C GLU A 217 -7.22 -8.42 -38.31
N SER A 218 -5.96 -8.83 -38.18
CA SER A 218 -5.59 -10.09 -37.52
C SER A 218 -4.40 -9.95 -36.60
N LEU A 219 -4.38 -10.74 -35.52
CA LEU A 219 -3.35 -10.72 -34.49
C LEU A 219 -2.78 -12.12 -34.27
N LEU A 220 -1.52 -12.32 -34.63
CA LEU A 220 -0.76 -13.53 -34.35
C LEU A 220 0.13 -13.30 -33.12
N ILE A 221 -0.10 -14.07 -32.06
CA ILE A 221 0.75 -14.08 -30.86
C ILE A 221 1.52 -15.38 -30.82
N VAL A 222 2.85 -15.29 -30.83
CA VAL A 222 3.75 -16.45 -30.70
C VAL A 222 4.46 -16.35 -29.35
N GLN A 223 4.30 -17.35 -28.51
CA GLN A 223 4.85 -17.38 -27.17
C GLN A 223 6.06 -18.31 -27.07
N CYS A 224 7.08 -17.89 -26.34
CA CYS A 224 8.22 -18.71 -25.99
C CYS A 224 8.42 -18.68 -24.48
N ASP A 225 8.36 -19.85 -23.84
CA ASP A 225 8.90 -20.04 -22.50
C ASP A 225 10.43 -20.12 -22.51
N SER A 226 11.07 -19.66 -21.42
CA SER A 226 12.52 -19.69 -21.20
C SER A 226 13.35 -19.13 -22.37
N GLY A 227 13.12 -17.86 -22.70
CA GLY A 227 13.82 -17.18 -23.81
C GLY A 227 15.35 -17.15 -23.68
N ASN A 228 15.87 -17.24 -22.46
CA ASN A 228 17.31 -17.37 -22.17
C ASN A 228 17.92 -18.65 -22.76
N GLU A 229 17.16 -19.74 -22.85
CA GLU A 229 17.62 -21.01 -23.42
C GLU A 229 17.22 -21.15 -24.89
N ASN A 230 16.09 -20.56 -25.27
CA ASN A 230 15.45 -20.73 -26.57
C ASN A 230 15.65 -19.55 -27.54
N ALA A 231 16.65 -18.69 -27.32
CA ALA A 231 16.87 -17.49 -28.15
C ALA A 231 17.02 -17.81 -29.65
N SER A 232 17.75 -18.89 -29.99
CA SER A 232 17.90 -19.33 -31.39
C SER A 232 16.58 -19.82 -31.98
N LEU A 233 15.73 -20.48 -31.19
CA LEU A 233 14.41 -20.94 -31.63
C LEU A 233 13.49 -19.75 -31.93
N VAL A 234 13.52 -18.71 -31.09
CA VAL A 234 12.77 -17.46 -31.33
C VAL A 234 13.18 -16.84 -32.66
N ALA A 235 14.49 -16.70 -32.93
CA ALA A 235 14.97 -16.13 -34.17
C ALA A 235 14.54 -16.95 -35.41
N CYS A 236 14.62 -18.29 -35.33
CA CYS A 236 14.16 -19.17 -36.40
C CYS A 236 12.65 -19.02 -36.63
N ALA A 237 11.86 -18.98 -35.56
CA ALA A 237 10.42 -18.82 -35.64
C ALA A 237 10.03 -17.46 -36.23
N GLN A 238 10.71 -16.37 -35.86
CA GLN A 238 10.49 -15.05 -36.46
C GLN A 238 10.75 -15.07 -37.97
N TYR A 239 11.84 -15.70 -38.41
CA TYR A 239 12.12 -15.86 -39.84
C TYR A 239 11.01 -16.65 -40.55
N CYS A 240 10.60 -17.79 -39.97
CA CYS A 240 9.50 -18.60 -40.51
C CYS A 240 8.20 -17.81 -40.64
N VAL A 241 7.86 -17.01 -39.62
CA VAL A 241 6.64 -16.19 -39.65
C VAL A 241 6.69 -15.15 -40.76
N LEU A 242 7.83 -14.46 -40.93
CA LEU A 242 8.01 -13.48 -41.99
C LEU A 242 7.99 -14.11 -43.38
N ASP A 243 8.63 -15.27 -43.55
CA ASP A 243 8.58 -16.03 -44.81
C ASP A 243 7.15 -16.44 -45.16
N GLN A 244 6.40 -16.99 -44.19
CA GLN A 244 5.01 -17.37 -44.42
C GLN A 244 4.11 -16.16 -44.72
N LEU A 245 4.33 -15.01 -44.07
CA LEU A 245 3.60 -13.78 -44.35
C LEU A 245 3.89 -13.28 -45.78
N GLN A 246 5.15 -13.31 -46.20
CA GLN A 246 5.54 -12.90 -47.55
C GLN A 246 4.88 -13.76 -48.63
N GLN A 247 4.68 -15.06 -48.39
CA GLN A 247 3.99 -15.96 -49.32
C GLN A 247 2.50 -15.63 -49.52
N VAL A 248 1.89 -14.88 -48.60
CA VAL A 248 0.46 -14.50 -48.65
C VAL A 248 0.24 -12.99 -48.77
N ALA A 249 1.32 -12.19 -48.84
CA ALA A 249 1.28 -10.73 -48.88
C ALA A 249 0.42 -10.20 -50.03
N ASP A 250 0.52 -10.79 -51.22
CA ASP A 250 -0.27 -10.37 -52.39
C ASP A 250 -1.78 -10.58 -52.24
N LYS A 251 -2.20 -11.42 -51.28
CA LYS A 251 -3.60 -11.79 -51.05
C LYS A 251 -4.19 -11.12 -49.81
N LYS A 252 -3.37 -10.71 -48.85
CA LYS A 252 -3.78 -10.18 -47.56
C LYS A 252 -4.01 -8.68 -47.67
N ILE A 253 -5.25 -8.24 -47.44
CA ILE A 253 -5.68 -6.83 -47.50
C ILE A 253 -5.79 -6.25 -46.09
N GLY A 254 -6.26 -7.04 -45.13
CA GLY A 254 -6.38 -6.63 -43.72
C GLY A 254 -5.04 -6.52 -43.01
N LYS A 255 -4.93 -5.57 -42.07
CA LYS A 255 -3.72 -5.36 -41.27
C LYS A 255 -3.35 -6.62 -40.49
N THR A 256 -2.06 -6.92 -40.42
CA THR A 256 -1.55 -8.10 -39.70
C THR A 256 -0.59 -7.65 -38.61
N HIS A 257 -0.92 -8.01 -37.37
CA HIS A 257 -0.10 -7.75 -36.20
C HIS A 257 0.54 -9.05 -35.73
N ILE A 258 1.85 -9.04 -35.51
CA ILE A 258 2.66 -10.18 -35.08
C ILE A 258 3.38 -9.79 -33.79
N VAL A 259 3.09 -10.52 -32.72
CA VAL A 259 3.64 -10.25 -31.39
C VAL A 259 4.31 -11.52 -30.87
N PHE A 260 5.63 -11.45 -30.68
CA PHE A 260 6.38 -12.49 -29.98
C PHE A 260 6.40 -12.18 -28.49
N ILE A 261 5.88 -13.06 -27.64
CA ILE A 261 5.93 -12.94 -26.19
C ILE A 261 6.96 -13.91 -25.63
N ILE A 262 8.01 -13.39 -25.01
CA ILE A 262 9.15 -14.16 -24.53
C ILE A 262 9.21 -14.07 -23.01
N HIS A 263 8.98 -15.19 -22.34
CA HIS A 263 9.16 -15.27 -20.90
C HIS A 263 10.64 -15.36 -20.55
N LEU A 264 11.09 -14.51 -19.63
CA LEU A 264 12.45 -14.49 -19.11
C LEU A 264 12.43 -14.77 -17.60
N PRO A 265 13.15 -15.81 -17.12
CA PRO A 265 13.30 -16.04 -15.70
C PRO A 265 14.18 -14.94 -15.07
N ARG A 266 13.90 -14.57 -13.82
CA ARG A 266 14.70 -13.58 -13.07
C ARG A 266 16.01 -14.15 -12.48
N VAL A 267 16.25 -15.46 -12.61
CA VAL A 267 17.42 -16.14 -12.01
C VAL A 267 18.72 -15.65 -12.66
N ALA A 268 19.70 -15.27 -11.83
CA ALA A 268 21.01 -14.79 -12.29
C ALA A 268 21.77 -15.89 -13.05
N GLY A 269 22.26 -15.57 -14.26
CA GLY A 269 23.16 -16.45 -15.03
C GLY A 269 22.76 -16.67 -16.49
N GLY A 270 21.50 -16.41 -16.87
CA GLY A 270 21.06 -16.44 -18.26
C GLY A 270 21.04 -15.04 -18.88
N GLY A 271 21.87 -14.80 -19.89
CA GLY A 271 21.78 -13.59 -20.71
C GLY A 271 20.77 -13.80 -21.84
N PHE A 272 19.89 -12.84 -22.10
CA PHE A 272 19.03 -12.84 -23.27
C PHE A 272 19.43 -11.69 -24.20
N THR A 273 19.88 -12.01 -25.41
CA THR A 273 20.17 -11.03 -26.46
C THR A 273 18.88 -10.71 -27.22
N GLY A 274 18.11 -9.78 -26.65
CA GLY A 274 16.74 -9.50 -27.10
C GLY A 274 16.52 -8.19 -27.83
N PHE A 275 17.51 -7.29 -27.89
CA PHE A 275 17.31 -5.97 -28.49
C PHE A 275 17.38 -6.07 -30.02
N GLN A 276 16.24 -6.35 -30.64
CA GLN A 276 16.11 -6.37 -32.09
C GLN A 276 15.80 -4.96 -32.59
N CYS A 277 16.58 -4.53 -33.59
CA CYS A 277 16.37 -3.28 -34.32
C CYS A 277 15.75 -3.58 -35.69
N GLY A 278 15.23 -2.54 -36.36
CA GLY A 278 14.63 -2.66 -37.70
C GLY A 278 13.12 -2.80 -37.63
N LEU A 279 12.57 -3.85 -38.26
CA LEU A 279 11.12 -4.10 -38.32
C LEU A 279 10.51 -4.39 -36.94
N TRP A 280 11.26 -5.06 -36.07
CA TRP A 280 10.76 -5.51 -34.76
C TRP A 280 10.88 -4.41 -33.72
N HIS A 281 9.77 -4.07 -33.09
CA HIS A 281 9.73 -3.22 -31.91
C HIS A 281 9.99 -4.04 -30.65
N SER A 282 11.13 -3.81 -30.01
CA SER A 282 11.50 -4.48 -28.76
C SER A 282 10.93 -3.76 -27.54
N VAL A 283 10.18 -4.47 -26.70
CA VAL A 283 9.57 -3.93 -25.48
C VAL A 283 9.65 -4.92 -24.32
N HIS A 284 9.71 -4.41 -23.10
CA HIS A 284 9.59 -5.16 -21.86
C HIS A 284 8.30 -4.78 -21.12
N ILE A 285 7.46 -5.78 -20.86
CA ILE A 285 6.24 -5.65 -20.06
C ILE A 285 6.36 -6.66 -18.92
N ASP A 286 6.64 -6.16 -17.71
CA ASP A 286 6.95 -6.99 -16.55
C ASP A 286 5.78 -7.92 -16.19
N ASP A 287 4.55 -7.40 -16.17
CA ASP A 287 3.32 -8.16 -15.98
C ASP A 287 2.34 -7.98 -17.13
N LEU A 288 2.05 -9.06 -17.87
CA LEU A 288 1.23 -9.00 -19.09
C LEU A 288 -0.24 -8.69 -18.81
N ARG A 289 -0.74 -9.03 -17.62
CA ARG A 289 -2.14 -8.88 -17.26
C ARG A 289 -2.40 -7.50 -16.64
N PRO A 290 -3.60 -6.93 -16.81
CA PRO A 290 -3.96 -5.71 -16.08
C PRO A 290 -3.89 -5.93 -14.57
N ASP A 291 -3.76 -4.84 -13.81
CA ASP A 291 -3.89 -4.92 -12.35
C ASP A 291 -5.24 -5.56 -12.01
N SER A 292 -5.27 -6.47 -11.04
CA SER A 292 -6.57 -6.86 -10.48
C SER A 292 -7.20 -5.58 -9.94
N ASP A 293 -8.49 -5.34 -10.21
CA ASP A 293 -9.26 -4.14 -9.76
C ASP A 293 -9.20 -3.85 -8.25
N LYS A 294 -8.52 -4.70 -7.48
CA LYS A 294 -8.49 -4.75 -6.04
C LYS A 294 -7.20 -4.25 -5.40
N MET A 295 -6.13 -4.02 -6.18
CA MET A 295 -4.84 -3.50 -5.68
C MET A 295 -4.57 -2.10 -6.25
N PRO A 296 -3.86 -1.22 -5.51
CA PRO A 296 -3.56 0.12 -5.98
C PRO A 296 -2.63 0.08 -7.17
N SER A 297 -2.81 1.03 -8.08
CA SER A 297 -1.89 1.23 -9.19
C SER A 297 -0.53 1.72 -8.70
N PHE A 298 0.48 1.63 -9.57
CA PHE A 298 1.79 2.20 -9.28
C PHE A 298 1.70 3.70 -8.93
N MET A 299 0.88 4.45 -9.66
CA MET A 299 0.73 5.89 -9.48
C MET A 299 0.07 6.25 -8.14
N GLU A 300 -0.86 5.43 -7.68
CA GLU A 300 -1.50 5.63 -6.37
C GLU A 300 -0.53 5.38 -5.22
N MET A 301 0.37 4.40 -5.34
CA MET A 301 1.37 4.07 -4.32
C MET A 301 2.54 5.06 -4.28
N LYS A 302 2.80 5.73 -5.40
CA LYS A 302 3.95 6.64 -5.55
C LYS A 302 3.92 7.74 -4.49
N ASN A 303 5.05 7.93 -3.81
CA ASN A 303 5.24 8.95 -2.78
C ASN A 303 4.21 8.87 -1.63
N LYS A 304 3.54 7.74 -1.42
CA LYS A 304 2.66 7.50 -0.28
C LYS A 304 3.21 6.36 0.58
N SER A 305 3.09 6.52 1.89
CA SER A 305 3.38 5.42 2.82
C SER A 305 2.24 4.39 2.79
N VAL A 306 2.47 3.20 3.35
CA VAL A 306 1.42 2.17 3.41
C VAL A 306 0.30 2.61 4.35
N GLY A 307 0.63 3.30 5.44
CA GLY A 307 -0.35 3.90 6.35
C GLY A 307 -1.27 4.92 5.65
N THR A 308 -0.73 5.81 4.82
CA THR A 308 -1.53 6.75 4.03
C THR A 308 -2.43 6.04 3.01
N LEU A 309 -1.94 4.98 2.35
CA LEU A 309 -2.74 4.19 1.42
C LEU A 309 -3.94 3.55 2.12
N LEU A 310 -3.75 3.03 3.33
CA LEU A 310 -4.82 2.45 4.14
C LEU A 310 -5.80 3.53 4.61
N GLU A 311 -5.33 4.65 5.16
CA GLU A 311 -6.20 5.73 5.65
C GLU A 311 -7.11 6.29 4.55
N ASN A 312 -6.55 6.56 3.37
CA ASN A 312 -7.32 7.10 2.25
C ASN A 312 -8.47 6.17 1.84
N ALA A 313 -8.26 4.86 1.96
CA ALA A 313 -9.27 3.91 1.56
C ALA A 313 -10.25 3.56 2.70
N THR A 314 -9.86 3.69 3.99
CA THR A 314 -10.75 3.49 5.15
C THR A 314 -11.55 4.73 5.56
N GLY A 315 -11.15 5.91 5.09
CA GLY A 315 -11.60 7.20 5.62
C GLY A 315 -10.79 7.60 6.87
N ARG A 316 -10.65 8.91 7.11
CA ARG A 316 -9.93 9.43 8.29
C ARG A 316 -10.62 8.97 9.58
N ALA A 317 -9.85 8.38 10.48
CA ALA A 317 -10.32 8.02 11.82
C ALA A 317 -10.43 9.29 12.68
N GLY A 318 -11.56 10.02 12.59
CA GLY A 318 -11.86 11.12 13.52
C GLY A 318 -12.46 12.40 12.93
N GLY A 319 -13.30 12.32 11.90
CA GLY A 319 -14.13 13.46 11.47
C GLY A 319 -15.60 13.12 11.62
N GLY A 320 -16.29 13.80 12.54
CA GLY A 320 -17.73 13.95 12.43
C GLY A 320 -18.07 14.64 11.10
N ASP A 321 -19.27 14.38 10.60
CA ASP A 321 -19.80 14.92 9.35
C ASP A 321 -19.52 16.43 9.19
N THR A 322 -18.55 16.76 8.35
CA THR A 322 -18.51 18.03 7.59
C THR A 322 -17.99 17.68 6.21
N GLU A 323 -18.90 17.64 5.25
CA GLU A 323 -18.59 17.74 3.82
C GLU A 323 -17.94 19.10 3.57
N ASP A 324 -16.61 19.16 3.62
CA ASP A 324 -15.87 20.29 3.06
C ASP A 324 -14.95 19.73 1.97
N MET A 325 -15.36 19.97 0.73
CA MET A 325 -14.53 19.82 -0.46
C MET A 325 -13.35 20.79 -0.36
N ASP A 326 -12.17 20.31 0.04
CA ASP A 326 -10.92 21.05 -0.11
C ASP A 326 -10.46 21.03 -1.59
N TRP A 327 -10.92 22.03 -2.34
CA TRP A 327 -10.38 22.40 -3.65
C TRP A 327 -9.05 23.14 -3.44
N GLU A 328 -7.91 22.47 -3.64
CA GLU A 328 -6.59 23.12 -3.65
C GLU A 328 -6.44 24.00 -4.92
N GLY A 329 -6.88 25.24 -4.81
CA GLY A 329 -6.54 26.31 -5.74
C GLY A 329 -5.13 26.85 -5.48
N ARG A 330 -4.20 26.53 -6.38
CA ARG A 330 -2.95 27.31 -6.54
C ARG A 330 -3.28 28.76 -6.90
N GLY A 331 -2.55 29.71 -6.32
CA GLY A 331 -2.37 31.03 -6.92
C GLY A 331 -2.35 32.16 -5.91
N ASP A 332 -1.15 32.44 -5.39
CA ASP A 332 -0.87 33.63 -4.61
C ASP A 332 -0.82 34.88 -5.51
N SER A 333 -1.28 36.00 -4.95
CA SER A 333 -0.88 37.39 -5.25
C SER A 333 -1.48 38.18 -6.44
N GLN A 334 -2.43 39.05 -6.07
CA GLN A 334 -2.46 40.52 -6.22
C GLN A 334 -3.58 41.19 -7.06
N PRO A 335 -4.07 42.37 -6.59
CA PRO A 335 -5.40 42.88 -6.92
C PRO A 335 -5.37 43.96 -8.02
N ILE A 336 -6.41 43.99 -8.87
CA ILE A 336 -6.73 45.17 -9.68
C ILE A 336 -8.23 45.46 -9.59
N GLN A 337 -8.52 46.73 -9.33
CA GLN A 337 -9.81 47.37 -9.09
C GLN A 337 -10.74 47.35 -10.32
N GLU A 338 -12.04 47.28 -9.99
CA GLU A 338 -13.21 47.92 -10.61
C GLU A 338 -13.11 48.41 -12.07
N ALA A 339 -14.02 47.92 -12.92
CA ALA A 339 -15.18 48.68 -13.45
C ALA A 339 -15.58 48.22 -14.86
N GLY A 340 -16.89 48.20 -15.11
CA GLY A 340 -17.45 48.52 -16.43
C GLY A 340 -17.91 47.35 -17.29
N GLU A 341 -19.22 47.13 -17.29
CA GLU A 341 -19.97 46.50 -18.39
C GLU A 341 -19.71 47.23 -19.72
N VAL A 342 -19.86 46.52 -20.86
CA VAL A 342 -20.72 46.88 -22.01
C VAL A 342 -20.21 46.30 -23.35
N GLU A 343 -21.09 45.49 -23.93
CA GLU A 343 -21.48 45.29 -25.34
C GLU A 343 -20.57 44.67 -26.43
N MET A 344 -21.30 43.87 -27.22
CA MET A 344 -20.97 43.13 -28.43
C MET A 344 -20.92 44.07 -29.64
N MET A 345 -20.00 43.84 -30.59
CA MET A 345 -20.27 44.12 -32.01
C MET A 345 -19.38 43.29 -32.95
N GLU A 346 -20.02 42.73 -33.97
CA GLU A 346 -19.48 41.92 -35.05
C GLU A 346 -18.68 42.73 -36.09
N SER A 347 -17.70 42.12 -36.77
CA SER A 347 -17.64 42.03 -38.26
C SER A 347 -16.33 41.41 -38.83
N GLN A 348 -16.53 40.30 -39.55
CA GLN A 348 -16.03 39.89 -40.89
C GLN A 348 -14.54 39.98 -41.32
N ASP A 349 -14.01 38.76 -41.55
CA ASP A 349 -13.29 38.23 -42.73
C ASP A 349 -11.99 38.88 -43.26
N VAL A 350 -10.87 38.11 -43.22
CA VAL A 350 -10.06 37.66 -44.39
C VAL A 350 -9.12 36.50 -43.95
N TYR A 351 -9.29 35.29 -44.51
CA TYR A 351 -8.30 34.19 -44.48
C TYR A 351 -7.34 34.27 -45.69
N PRO A 352 -6.11 33.73 -45.59
CA PRO A 352 -5.88 32.36 -46.10
C PRO A 352 -4.91 31.49 -45.26
N HIS A 353 -5.24 30.19 -45.16
CA HIS A 353 -4.42 28.96 -44.96
C HIS A 353 -3.05 29.09 -44.25
N ASP A 354 -2.70 28.31 -43.22
CA ASP A 354 -2.56 26.84 -43.26
C ASP A 354 -2.15 26.30 -41.86
N PHE A 355 -2.32 24.99 -41.66
CA PHE A 355 -1.99 24.13 -40.48
C PHE A 355 -2.97 24.11 -39.28
N GLY A 356 -3.96 23.21 -39.38
CA GLY A 356 -4.77 22.76 -38.25
C GLY A 356 -4.17 21.53 -37.55
N ASP A 357 -3.76 21.71 -36.30
CA ASP A 357 -3.70 20.65 -35.29
C ASP A 357 -5.06 20.63 -34.57
N MET A 358 -5.92 19.66 -34.90
CA MET A 358 -7.07 19.30 -34.08
C MET A 358 -6.67 18.13 -33.19
N VAL A 359 -6.21 18.42 -31.98
CA VAL A 359 -6.19 17.43 -30.90
C VAL A 359 -7.63 17.27 -30.42
N GLU A 360 -8.30 16.22 -30.89
CA GLU A 360 -9.52 15.75 -30.24
C GLU A 360 -9.17 15.33 -28.81
N HIS A 361 -9.65 16.11 -27.84
CA HIS A 361 -9.69 15.70 -26.44
C HIS A 361 -10.60 14.48 -26.33
N THR A 362 -10.00 13.29 -26.36
CA THR A 362 -10.65 12.09 -25.84
C THR A 362 -10.82 12.29 -24.34
N GLU A 363 -12.06 12.49 -23.92
CA GLU A 363 -12.49 12.50 -22.53
C GLU A 363 -12.10 11.15 -21.90
N GLN A 364 -10.92 11.10 -21.29
CA GLN A 364 -10.60 10.06 -20.33
C GLN A 364 -11.50 10.29 -19.12
N VAL A 365 -12.56 9.49 -19.00
CA VAL A 365 -13.25 9.28 -17.74
C VAL A 365 -12.25 8.61 -16.78
N HIS A 366 -11.42 9.42 -16.11
CA HIS A 366 -10.71 9.01 -14.91
C HIS A 366 -11.74 8.81 -13.81
N VAL A 367 -12.37 7.63 -13.80
CA VAL A 367 -13.01 7.13 -12.58
C VAL A 367 -11.86 6.94 -11.59
N GLU A 368 -11.79 7.75 -10.54
CA GLU A 368 -10.91 7.49 -9.40
C GLU A 368 -11.25 6.09 -8.86
N ARG A 369 -10.41 5.11 -9.18
CA ARG A 369 -10.62 3.71 -8.77
C ARG A 369 -10.26 3.60 -7.30
N LYS A 370 -11.27 3.47 -6.44
CA LYS A 370 -11.05 3.35 -4.99
C LYS A 370 -10.40 2.01 -4.66
N VAL A 371 -9.25 2.05 -3.97
CA VAL A 371 -8.53 0.87 -3.49
C VAL A 371 -9.44 -0.04 -2.64
N ASP A 372 -9.52 -1.34 -2.99
CA ASP A 372 -10.29 -2.33 -2.24
C ASP A 372 -9.48 -2.89 -1.04
N ILE A 373 -9.53 -2.18 0.09
CA ILE A 373 -8.92 -2.64 1.35
C ILE A 373 -9.47 -3.98 1.81
N ALA A 374 -10.73 -4.29 1.50
CA ALA A 374 -11.29 -5.57 1.91
C ALA A 374 -10.49 -6.71 1.28
N HIS A 375 -9.99 -6.52 0.05
CA HIS A 375 -9.08 -7.46 -0.57
C HIS A 375 -7.71 -7.53 0.13
N PHE A 376 -7.10 -6.39 0.48
CA PHE A 376 -5.83 -6.34 1.22
C PHE A 376 -5.91 -7.09 2.56
N ILE A 377 -6.95 -6.82 3.34
CA ILE A 377 -7.15 -7.46 4.64
C ILE A 377 -7.32 -8.97 4.43
N LYS A 378 -8.11 -9.41 3.44
CA LYS A 378 -8.29 -10.83 3.13
C LYS A 378 -6.99 -11.53 2.75
N LEU A 379 -6.13 -10.89 1.95
CA LEU A 379 -4.82 -11.42 1.58
C LEU A 379 -3.86 -11.50 2.79
N THR A 380 -3.95 -10.51 3.68
CA THR A 380 -3.11 -10.40 4.90
C THR A 380 -3.60 -11.31 6.04
N ALA A 381 -4.88 -11.68 6.06
CA ALA A 381 -5.48 -12.42 7.17
C ALA A 381 -4.85 -13.79 7.39
N ARG A 382 -4.56 -14.54 6.33
CA ARG A 382 -3.95 -15.89 6.45
C ARG A 382 -2.55 -15.87 7.06
N PRO A 383 -1.57 -15.09 6.53
CA PRO A 383 -0.26 -15.01 7.15
C PRO A 383 -0.34 -14.46 8.58
N ALA A 384 -1.18 -13.46 8.85
CA ALA A 384 -1.41 -12.95 10.21
C ALA A 384 -1.94 -14.03 11.17
N LEU A 385 -2.94 -14.80 10.76
CA LEU A 385 -3.53 -15.88 11.55
C LEU A 385 -2.52 -16.98 11.89
N ALA A 386 -1.58 -17.27 11.00
CA ALA A 386 -0.52 -18.26 11.26
C ALA A 386 0.41 -17.83 12.40
N MET A 387 0.55 -16.51 12.64
CA MET A 387 1.38 -15.93 13.69
C MET A 387 0.67 -15.94 15.06
N VAL A 388 -0.67 -15.99 15.11
CA VAL A 388 -1.43 -15.95 16.36
C VAL A 388 -1.47 -17.35 17.00
N LYS A 389 -1.03 -17.48 18.25
CA LYS A 389 -0.93 -18.76 18.96
C LYS A 389 -1.71 -18.78 20.28
N ASP A 390 -2.22 -19.95 20.61
CA ASP A 390 -2.72 -20.32 21.93
C ASP A 390 -1.91 -21.51 22.47
N PRO A 391 -0.84 -21.28 23.26
CA PRO A 391 0.06 -22.34 23.70
C PRO A 391 -0.63 -23.47 24.49
N VAL A 392 -1.75 -23.15 25.15
CA VAL A 392 -2.49 -24.06 26.03
C VAL A 392 -3.72 -24.65 25.35
N ASP A 393 -4.22 -24.04 24.27
CA ASP A 393 -5.51 -24.36 23.66
C ASP A 393 -5.44 -24.34 22.13
N SER A 394 -4.98 -25.45 21.55
CA SER A 394 -4.88 -25.60 20.10
C SER A 394 -6.23 -25.61 19.39
N GLU A 395 -7.31 -25.98 20.09
CA GLU A 395 -8.66 -25.98 19.52
C GLU A 395 -9.11 -24.55 19.26
N ARG A 396 -8.84 -23.62 20.19
CA ARG A 396 -9.15 -22.21 20.03
C ARG A 396 -8.46 -21.58 18.82
N THR A 397 -7.21 -21.96 18.54
CA THR A 397 -6.51 -21.46 17.34
C THR A 397 -7.27 -21.84 16.06
N THR A 398 -7.78 -23.08 15.98
CA THR A 398 -8.55 -23.55 14.81
C THR A 398 -9.91 -22.89 14.72
N GLU A 399 -10.59 -22.72 15.86
CA GLU A 399 -11.88 -22.04 15.95
C GLU A 399 -11.77 -20.57 15.52
N ARG A 400 -10.76 -19.84 16.00
CA ARG A 400 -10.49 -18.45 15.62
C ARG A 400 -10.34 -18.28 14.11
N VAL A 401 -9.64 -19.20 13.44
CA VAL A 401 -9.48 -19.16 11.98
C VAL A 401 -10.85 -19.27 11.29
N LYS A 402 -11.74 -20.15 11.77
CA LYS A 402 -13.10 -20.28 11.22
C LYS A 402 -13.91 -19.01 11.43
N ILE A 403 -13.92 -18.49 12.66
CA ILE A 403 -14.65 -17.27 13.02
C ILE A 403 -14.19 -16.10 12.16
N LEU A 404 -12.88 -15.86 12.05
CA LEU A 404 -12.37 -14.75 11.26
C LEU A 404 -12.62 -14.91 9.76
N LEU A 405 -12.46 -16.11 9.20
CA LEU A 405 -12.79 -16.32 7.78
C LEU A 405 -14.27 -16.07 7.48
N GLU A 406 -15.16 -16.37 8.43
CA GLU A 406 -16.58 -16.05 8.30
C GLU A 406 -16.81 -14.53 8.37
N LEU A 407 -16.32 -13.86 9.41
CA LEU A 407 -16.44 -12.41 9.59
C LEU A 407 -15.84 -11.59 8.44
N LEU A 408 -14.69 -12.03 7.90
CA LEU A 408 -14.04 -11.35 6.77
C LEU A 408 -14.83 -11.50 5.45
N ASN A 409 -15.67 -12.53 5.32
CA ASN A 409 -16.42 -12.83 4.10
C ASN A 409 -17.89 -12.39 4.16
N GLN A 410 -18.37 -11.84 5.28
CA GLN A 410 -19.70 -11.27 5.37
C GLN A 410 -19.84 -10.03 4.46
N GLU A 411 -20.66 -10.13 3.42
CA GLU A 411 -21.04 -8.99 2.58
C GLU A 411 -22.19 -8.23 3.26
N ILE A 412 -21.85 -7.22 4.05
CA ILE A 412 -22.86 -6.38 4.69
C ILE A 412 -23.10 -5.13 3.84
N LYS A 413 -24.12 -5.19 2.98
CA LYS A 413 -24.51 -4.04 2.14
C LYS A 413 -25.32 -3.04 2.96
N GLY A 414 -24.81 -1.83 3.10
CA GLY A 414 -25.55 -0.69 3.67
C GLY A 414 -25.37 -0.42 5.16
N GLU A 415 -24.57 -1.21 5.90
CA GLU A 415 -24.24 -0.89 7.28
C GLU A 415 -23.05 0.07 7.38
N LYS A 416 -23.18 1.09 8.24
CA LYS A 416 -22.13 2.10 8.48
C LYS A 416 -20.91 1.53 9.23
N LEU A 417 -21.11 0.49 10.03
CA LEU A 417 -20.09 -0.10 10.88
C LEU A 417 -19.94 -1.58 10.55
N THR A 418 -18.73 -1.99 10.18
CA THR A 418 -18.44 -3.38 9.81
C THR A 418 -17.18 -3.85 10.51
N PHE A 419 -17.03 -5.17 10.67
CA PHE A 419 -15.81 -5.77 11.19
C PHE A 419 -14.60 -5.39 10.31
N MET A 420 -14.73 -5.51 8.99
CA MET A 420 -13.70 -5.14 8.02
C MET A 420 -13.30 -3.66 8.11
N GLY A 421 -14.27 -2.75 8.25
CA GLY A 421 -14.00 -1.32 8.42
C GLY A 421 -13.23 -1.02 9.71
N GLY A 422 -13.53 -1.74 10.80
CA GLY A 422 -12.83 -1.61 12.07
C GLY A 422 -11.39 -2.09 11.99
N ILE A 423 -11.16 -3.28 11.40
CA ILE A 423 -9.81 -3.81 11.14
C ILE A 423 -9.01 -2.87 10.25
N GLY A 424 -9.60 -2.36 9.16
CA GLY A 424 -8.95 -1.41 8.27
C GLY A 424 -8.48 -0.16 9.00
N ARG A 425 -9.36 0.46 9.81
CA ARG A 425 -9.02 1.66 10.59
C ARG A 425 -7.89 1.41 11.58
N HIS A 426 -7.89 0.25 12.24
CA HIS A 426 -6.81 -0.14 13.15
C HIS A 426 -5.49 -0.36 12.42
N LEU A 427 -5.51 -1.05 11.27
CA LEU A 427 -4.32 -1.21 10.45
C LEU A 427 -3.75 0.13 9.98
N ALA A 428 -4.62 1.06 9.55
CA ALA A 428 -4.19 2.40 9.15
C ALA A 428 -3.54 3.16 10.31
N ALA A 429 -4.18 3.17 11.49
CA ALA A 429 -3.68 3.88 12.67
C ALA A 429 -2.34 3.32 13.16
N LEU A 430 -2.24 1.99 13.32
CA LEU A 430 -1.02 1.34 13.80
C LEU A 430 0.13 1.41 12.78
N MET A 431 -0.19 1.32 11.48
CA MET A 431 0.82 1.50 10.44
C MET A 431 1.36 2.93 10.42
N LYS A 432 0.52 3.93 10.68
CA LYS A 432 0.99 5.32 10.84
C LYS A 432 1.88 5.50 12.06
N GLU A 433 1.48 4.97 13.22
CA GLU A 433 2.31 5.01 14.44
C GLU A 433 3.68 4.38 14.19
N LYS A 434 3.72 3.24 13.49
CA LYS A 434 4.98 2.63 13.02
C LYS A 434 5.77 3.57 12.12
N GLU A 435 5.14 4.15 11.11
CA GLU A 435 5.78 5.03 10.13
C GLU A 435 6.33 6.33 10.73
N GLU A 436 5.70 6.87 11.77
CA GLU A 436 6.19 8.02 12.53
C GLU A 436 7.56 7.74 13.14
N THR A 437 7.81 6.50 13.60
CA THR A 437 9.14 6.09 14.08
C THR A 437 10.18 5.92 12.96
N MET A 438 9.74 5.75 11.71
CA MET A 438 10.59 5.51 10.53
C MET A 438 10.93 6.79 9.74
N GLY A 439 10.19 7.88 9.93
CA GLY A 439 10.39 9.15 9.22
C GLY A 439 10.30 9.02 7.70
N GLN A 440 11.24 9.64 6.97
CA GLN A 440 11.25 9.67 5.50
C GLN A 440 11.36 8.27 4.84
N SER A 441 11.82 7.25 5.58
CA SER A 441 11.89 5.88 5.07
C SER A 441 10.51 5.25 4.85
N ALA A 442 9.46 5.77 5.48
CA ALA A 442 8.09 5.29 5.32
C ALA A 442 7.58 5.50 3.88
N VAL A 443 7.93 6.63 3.26
CA VAL A 443 7.46 7.03 1.92
C VAL A 443 8.32 6.42 0.80
N SER A 444 9.58 6.08 1.10
CA SER A 444 10.51 5.48 0.13
C SER A 444 10.45 3.96 0.04
N TRP A 445 9.41 3.33 0.62
CA TRP A 445 9.30 1.87 0.68
C TRP A 445 9.29 1.19 -0.69
N LEU A 446 8.63 1.78 -1.69
CA LEU A 446 8.62 1.25 -3.07
C LEU A 446 10.03 1.19 -3.66
N TYR A 447 10.82 2.24 -3.41
CA TYR A 447 12.21 2.29 -3.84
C TYR A 447 13.06 1.25 -3.10
N ALA A 448 12.88 1.13 -1.78
CA ALA A 448 13.56 0.10 -0.99
C ALA A 448 13.23 -1.30 -1.52
N GLU A 449 11.97 -1.57 -1.85
CA GLU A 449 11.54 -2.84 -2.44
C GLU A 449 12.16 -3.08 -3.82
N ALA A 450 12.21 -2.04 -4.67
CA ALA A 450 12.90 -2.11 -5.97
C ALA A 450 14.40 -2.43 -5.84
N THR A 451 15.03 -2.21 -4.69
CA THR A 451 16.44 -2.58 -4.46
C THR A 451 16.65 -4.01 -3.97
N LYS A 452 15.60 -4.70 -3.50
CA LYS A 452 15.67 -6.08 -2.99
C LYS A 452 15.56 -7.10 -4.12
N ARG A 453 16.70 -7.50 -4.68
CA ARG A 453 16.75 -8.46 -5.80
C ARG A 453 16.10 -9.80 -5.45
N ASP A 454 16.35 -10.33 -4.26
CA ASP A 454 15.85 -11.65 -3.88
C ASP A 454 14.32 -11.69 -3.82
N CYS A 455 13.69 -10.66 -3.25
CA CYS A 455 12.23 -10.52 -3.17
C CYS A 455 11.58 -10.46 -4.56
N ILE A 456 12.18 -9.68 -5.48
CA ILE A 456 11.70 -9.56 -6.87
C ILE A 456 11.88 -10.89 -7.61
N ASN A 457 13.03 -11.54 -7.43
CA ASN A 457 13.33 -12.82 -8.08
C ASN A 457 12.37 -13.92 -7.60
N SER A 458 12.04 -13.97 -6.31
CA SER A 458 11.07 -14.92 -5.77
C SER A 458 9.64 -14.63 -6.22
N ALA A 459 9.28 -13.35 -6.36
CA ALA A 459 7.93 -12.94 -6.78
C ALA A 459 7.71 -13.06 -8.29
N GLY A 460 8.77 -13.03 -9.09
CA GLY A 460 8.78 -13.05 -10.55
C GLY A 460 8.61 -11.67 -11.17
N THR A 461 7.54 -10.94 -10.80
CA THR A 461 7.28 -9.57 -11.27
C THR A 461 7.43 -8.56 -10.14
N PHE A 462 7.77 -7.32 -10.49
CA PHE A 462 7.85 -6.23 -9.51
C PHE A 462 6.49 -5.90 -8.90
N ARG A 463 5.41 -6.04 -9.68
CA ARG A 463 4.03 -5.91 -9.18
C ARG A 463 3.73 -6.92 -8.06
N LYS A 464 4.11 -8.18 -8.24
CA LYS A 464 3.93 -9.19 -7.19
C LYS A 464 4.82 -8.92 -5.98
N ALA A 465 6.06 -8.48 -6.20
CA ALA A 465 6.99 -8.14 -5.13
C ALA A 465 6.46 -7.00 -4.24
N ARG A 466 5.97 -5.90 -4.84
CA ARG A 466 5.41 -4.78 -4.07
C ARG A 466 4.12 -5.18 -3.32
N ASN A 467 3.26 -6.01 -3.91
CA ASN A 467 2.05 -6.48 -3.23
C ASN A 467 2.38 -7.39 -2.04
N GLN A 468 3.34 -8.29 -2.22
CA GLN A 468 3.85 -9.16 -1.17
C GLN A 468 4.51 -8.36 -0.04
N CYS A 469 5.28 -7.32 -0.36
CA CYS A 469 5.87 -6.41 0.61
C CYS A 469 4.82 -5.72 1.49
N ILE A 470 3.70 -5.28 0.92
CA ILE A 470 2.57 -4.72 1.69
C ILE A 470 2.00 -5.79 2.65
N ILE A 471 1.74 -7.00 2.15
CA ILE A 471 1.20 -8.11 2.96
C ILE A 471 2.16 -8.43 4.13
N GLU A 472 3.46 -8.52 3.87
CA GLU A 472 4.47 -8.79 4.89
C GLU A 472 4.53 -7.72 5.97
N LYS A 473 4.41 -6.44 5.59
CA LYS A 473 4.38 -5.33 6.54
C LYS A 473 3.11 -5.29 7.40
N LEU A 474 1.97 -5.71 6.85
CA LEU A 474 0.68 -5.65 7.54
C LEU A 474 0.36 -6.91 8.36
N SER A 475 0.93 -8.06 8.00
CA SER A 475 0.70 -9.34 8.69
C SER A 475 0.96 -9.31 10.20
N PRO A 476 2.12 -8.83 10.70
CA PRO A 476 2.38 -8.76 12.14
C PRO A 476 1.42 -7.80 12.86
N ILE A 477 1.12 -6.65 12.25
CA ILE A 477 0.17 -5.66 12.79
C ILE A 477 -1.23 -6.30 12.92
N LEU A 478 -1.70 -6.97 11.88
CA LEU A 478 -2.98 -7.66 11.89
C LEU A 478 -3.01 -8.80 12.91
N ALA A 479 -1.92 -9.54 13.07
CA ALA A 479 -1.82 -10.60 14.08
C ALA A 479 -1.94 -10.01 15.50
N GLY A 480 -1.26 -8.88 15.77
CA GLY A 480 -1.38 -8.13 17.00
C GLY A 480 -2.81 -7.66 17.29
N ILE A 481 -3.46 -7.07 16.30
CA ILE A 481 -4.87 -6.67 16.39
C ILE A 481 -5.72 -7.90 16.74
N ILE A 482 -5.66 -8.96 15.95
CA ILE A 482 -6.45 -10.18 16.15
C ILE A 482 -6.26 -10.75 17.56
N ALA A 483 -5.02 -10.80 18.05
CA ALA A 483 -4.73 -11.29 19.40
C ALA A 483 -5.37 -10.44 20.49
N GLN A 484 -5.44 -9.12 20.32
CA GLN A 484 -6.16 -8.24 21.24
C GLN A 484 -7.67 -8.44 21.15
N LEU A 485 -8.23 -8.57 19.93
CA LEU A 485 -9.67 -8.72 19.71
C LEU A 485 -10.21 -10.05 20.22
N ASP A 486 -9.41 -11.10 20.19
CA ASP A 486 -9.77 -12.44 20.65
C ASP A 486 -9.44 -12.71 22.12
N THR A 487 -8.97 -11.71 22.86
CA THR A 487 -8.77 -11.79 24.31
C THR A 487 -10.03 -12.34 24.98
N ASN A 488 -9.89 -13.37 25.84
CA ASN A 488 -11.02 -14.04 26.52
C ASN A 488 -12.13 -14.56 25.58
N SER A 489 -11.74 -15.04 24.39
CA SER A 489 -12.66 -15.54 23.36
C SER A 489 -13.69 -14.51 22.87
N ASN A 490 -13.36 -13.22 22.94
CA ASN A 490 -14.28 -12.12 22.69
C ASN A 490 -14.81 -12.05 21.23
N LEU A 491 -14.16 -12.69 20.26
CA LEU A 491 -14.72 -12.81 18.89
C LEU A 491 -16.00 -13.66 18.84
N ASP A 492 -16.22 -14.54 19.83
CA ASP A 492 -17.42 -15.38 19.90
C ASP A 492 -18.68 -14.52 20.03
N LEU A 493 -18.58 -13.41 20.76
CA LEU A 493 -19.70 -12.49 20.95
C LEU A 493 -20.13 -11.86 19.64
N LEU A 494 -19.20 -11.58 18.73
CA LEU A 494 -19.54 -10.97 17.44
C LEU A 494 -20.24 -11.96 16.51
N ILE A 495 -19.78 -13.22 16.47
CA ILE A 495 -20.29 -14.23 15.53
C ILE A 495 -21.55 -14.95 16.04
N GLN A 496 -21.70 -15.14 17.36
CA GLN A 496 -22.81 -15.90 17.95
C GLN A 496 -24.03 -15.02 18.25
N LYS A 497 -23.84 -13.72 18.50
CA LYS A 497 -24.93 -12.82 18.88
C LYS A 497 -25.61 -12.24 17.64
N ASP A 498 -26.93 -12.05 17.76
CA ASP A 498 -27.74 -11.46 16.69
C ASP A 498 -27.26 -10.04 16.35
N PRO A 499 -27.23 -9.62 15.07
CA PRO A 499 -26.81 -8.27 14.68
C PRO A 499 -27.60 -7.13 15.34
N SER A 500 -28.85 -7.37 15.74
CA SER A 500 -29.68 -6.38 16.44
C SER A 500 -29.40 -6.29 17.95
N SER A 501 -28.67 -7.26 18.51
CA SER A 501 -28.33 -7.32 19.93
C SER A 501 -27.41 -6.17 20.35
N TRP A 502 -27.45 -5.81 21.63
CA TRP A 502 -26.60 -4.76 22.16
C TRP A 502 -25.14 -5.20 22.21
N GLU A 503 -24.86 -6.49 22.41
CA GLU A 503 -23.52 -7.05 22.40
C GLU A 503 -22.87 -6.86 21.03
N HIS A 504 -23.57 -7.24 19.96
CA HIS A 504 -23.06 -7.12 18.60
C HIS A 504 -22.82 -5.65 18.22
N LYS A 505 -23.78 -4.76 18.52
CA LYS A 505 -23.66 -3.32 18.28
C LYS A 505 -22.51 -2.69 19.06
N LEU A 506 -22.38 -3.00 20.36
CA LEU A 506 -21.29 -2.49 21.18
C LEU A 506 -19.93 -2.96 20.67
N TRP A 507 -19.83 -4.24 20.28
CA TRP A 507 -18.60 -4.80 19.71
C TRP A 507 -18.18 -4.04 18.44
N LEU A 508 -19.11 -3.85 17.51
CA LEU A 508 -18.86 -3.10 16.27
C LEU A 508 -18.56 -1.62 16.51
N GLU A 509 -19.20 -0.97 17.48
CA GLU A 509 -18.91 0.43 17.81
C GLU A 509 -17.52 0.57 18.42
N ILE A 510 -17.07 -0.35 19.29
CA ILE A 510 -15.73 -0.31 19.86
C ILE A 510 -14.65 -0.52 18.79
N ILE A 511 -14.75 -1.58 17.96
CA ILE A 511 -13.73 -1.89 16.93
C ILE A 511 -13.63 -0.82 15.84
N ASN A 512 -14.68 -0.04 15.61
CA ASN A 512 -14.67 1.01 14.59
C ASN A 512 -14.11 2.34 15.11
N ASN A 513 -13.69 2.39 16.39
CA ASN A 513 -13.06 3.54 17.03
C ASN A 513 -11.66 3.15 17.56
N PRO A 514 -10.57 3.34 16.80
CA PRO A 514 -9.22 2.98 17.23
C PRO A 514 -8.79 3.58 18.57
N SER A 515 -9.20 4.81 18.87
CA SER A 515 -8.92 5.44 20.16
C SER A 515 -9.69 4.82 21.34
N ALA A 516 -10.77 4.08 21.09
CA ALA A 516 -11.54 3.40 22.14
C ALA A 516 -10.93 2.05 22.52
N THR A 517 -10.28 1.36 21.57
CA THR A 517 -9.62 0.06 21.83
C THR A 517 -8.28 0.22 22.55
N GLN A 518 -7.64 1.39 22.42
CA GLN A 518 -6.32 1.69 22.99
C GLN A 518 -5.25 0.66 22.59
N ILE A 519 -5.36 0.10 21.37
CA ILE A 519 -4.32 -0.75 20.80
C ILE A 519 -3.23 0.18 20.26
N GLU A 520 -2.02 0.01 20.76
CA GLU A 520 -0.83 0.76 20.34
C GLU A 520 0.14 -0.17 19.58
N TYR A 521 0.94 0.40 18.67
CA TYR A 521 1.93 -0.37 17.92
C TYR A 521 2.97 -1.01 18.85
N SER A 522 3.25 -0.36 19.98
CA SER A 522 4.09 -0.87 21.07
C SER A 522 3.66 -2.26 21.58
N MET A 523 2.37 -2.60 21.48
CA MET A 523 1.82 -3.89 21.92
C MET A 523 2.03 -5.01 20.90
N VAL A 524 2.44 -4.68 19.67
CA VAL A 524 2.59 -5.61 18.54
C VAL A 524 4.06 -5.93 18.24
N VAL A 525 4.98 -5.21 18.88
CA VAL A 525 6.44 -5.40 18.73
C VAL A 525 7.06 -6.03 19.99
N SER A 526 8.22 -6.66 19.82
CA SER A 526 9.05 -7.14 20.91
C SER A 526 9.44 -5.99 21.83
N PRO A 527 9.16 -6.06 23.14
CA PRO A 527 9.57 -5.04 24.11
C PRO A 527 11.10 -4.87 24.21
N LYS A 528 11.86 -5.90 23.83
CA LYS A 528 13.33 -5.92 23.94
C LYS A 528 14.01 -5.38 22.69
N ASP A 529 13.56 -5.86 21.54
CA ASP A 529 14.28 -5.68 20.27
C ASP A 529 13.61 -4.64 19.36
N ARG A 530 12.38 -4.21 19.69
CA ARG A 530 11.50 -3.36 18.86
C ARG A 530 11.23 -3.93 17.47
N GLU A 531 11.44 -5.23 17.30
CA GLU A 531 11.14 -5.98 16.10
C GLU A 531 9.75 -6.60 16.19
N GLU A 532 9.12 -6.81 15.03
CA GLU A 532 7.81 -7.46 14.94
C GLU A 532 7.90 -8.91 15.44
N LEU A 533 6.95 -9.31 16.27
CA LEU A 533 6.96 -10.64 16.86
C LEU A 533 6.66 -11.70 15.79
N PRO A 534 7.47 -12.78 15.66
CA PRO A 534 7.18 -13.87 14.74
C PRO A 534 5.93 -14.65 15.16
N GLU A 535 5.63 -14.66 16.47
CA GLU A 535 4.43 -15.26 17.05
C GLU A 535 3.78 -14.32 18.07
N VAL A 536 2.46 -14.22 18.03
CA VAL A 536 1.67 -13.37 18.92
C VAL A 536 0.77 -14.26 19.78
N ILE A 537 0.98 -14.24 21.09
CA ILE A 537 0.19 -15.04 22.03
C ILE A 537 -1.06 -14.26 22.45
N VAL A 538 -2.23 -14.88 22.31
CA VAL A 538 -3.48 -14.34 22.87
C VAL A 538 -3.43 -14.48 24.39
N LYS A 539 -3.44 -13.35 25.09
CA LYS A 539 -3.40 -13.30 26.56
C LYS A 539 -4.81 -13.39 27.14
N GLY A 540 -4.95 -14.04 28.29
CA GLY A 540 -6.14 -13.92 29.13
C GLY A 540 -5.99 -12.70 30.05
N THR A 541 -7.12 -12.12 30.44
CA THR A 541 -7.14 -11.03 31.43
C THR A 541 -7.84 -11.42 32.73
N GLY A 542 -8.19 -12.70 32.88
CA GLY A 542 -8.69 -13.24 34.14
C GLY A 542 -7.64 -13.15 35.25
N PHE A 543 -8.02 -13.54 36.46
CA PHE A 543 -7.13 -13.63 37.60
C PHE A 543 -5.88 -14.47 37.23
N ASP A 544 -4.68 -13.99 37.56
CA ASP A 544 -3.39 -14.55 37.15
C ASP A 544 -3.19 -14.72 35.61
N GLY A 545 -3.95 -14.01 34.79
CA GLY A 545 -3.89 -14.08 33.33
C GLY A 545 -4.64 -15.27 32.72
N ILE A 546 -5.49 -15.94 33.52
CA ILE A 546 -6.33 -17.06 33.07
C ILE A 546 -7.33 -16.55 32.01
N LYS A 547 -7.55 -17.36 30.96
CA LYS A 547 -8.58 -17.09 29.96
C LYS A 547 -9.94 -17.52 30.49
N PHE A 548 -10.95 -16.70 30.23
CA PHE A 548 -12.36 -17.03 30.49
C PHE A 548 -13.19 -16.73 29.25
N LYS A 549 -14.44 -17.19 29.21
CA LYS A 549 -15.37 -16.88 28.11
C LYS A 549 -16.08 -15.56 28.39
N ALA A 550 -15.72 -14.50 27.66
CA ALA A 550 -16.32 -13.19 27.84
C ALA A 550 -17.83 -13.20 27.54
N MET A 551 -18.60 -12.54 28.41
CA MET A 551 -20.03 -12.26 28.22
C MET A 551 -20.30 -10.83 27.79
N MET A 552 -19.37 -9.91 28.07
CA MET A 552 -19.45 -8.50 27.74
C MET A 552 -18.37 -8.15 26.71
N PRO A 553 -18.71 -7.49 25.58
CA PRO A 553 -17.72 -7.06 24.61
C PRO A 553 -16.64 -6.19 25.25
N PHE A 554 -15.39 -6.61 25.09
CA PHE A 554 -14.22 -5.88 25.58
C PHE A 554 -14.27 -5.52 27.08
N SER A 555 -14.78 -6.42 27.93
CA SER A 555 -14.91 -6.20 29.38
C SER A 555 -13.62 -5.74 30.06
N TRP A 556 -12.46 -6.23 29.62
CA TRP A 556 -11.15 -5.83 30.16
C TRP A 556 -10.76 -4.38 29.81
N LEU A 557 -11.24 -3.82 28.69
CA LEU A 557 -11.05 -2.40 28.38
C LEU A 557 -11.86 -1.53 29.32
N ILE A 558 -13.12 -1.91 29.53
CA ILE A 558 -14.03 -1.22 30.46
C ILE A 558 -13.46 -1.30 31.88
N TYR A 559 -13.00 -2.48 32.31
CA TYR A 559 -12.33 -2.66 33.59
C TYR A 559 -11.11 -1.75 33.76
N ARG A 560 -10.15 -1.79 32.83
CA ARG A 560 -8.93 -0.98 32.92
C ARG A 560 -9.22 0.52 32.99
N LEU A 561 -10.17 0.99 32.17
CA LEU A 561 -10.60 2.38 32.18
C LEU A 561 -11.13 2.81 33.56
N ILE A 562 -12.09 2.04 34.09
CA ILE A 562 -12.74 2.36 35.37
C ILE A 562 -11.75 2.25 36.52
N ASP A 563 -10.95 1.17 36.57
CA ASP A 563 -9.95 0.94 37.63
C ASP A 563 -8.87 2.03 37.64
N GLN A 564 -8.37 2.44 36.47
CA GLN A 564 -7.37 3.52 36.36
C GLN A 564 -7.92 4.86 36.86
N ILE A 565 -9.16 5.22 36.48
CA ILE A 565 -9.80 6.47 36.93
C ILE A 565 -10.07 6.41 38.43
N LEU A 566 -10.60 5.29 38.95
CA LEU A 566 -10.86 5.12 40.39
C LEU A 566 -9.59 5.26 41.24
N ARG A 567 -8.49 4.60 40.85
CA ARG A 567 -7.20 4.72 41.56
C ARG A 567 -6.68 6.16 41.54
N THR A 568 -6.85 6.87 40.43
CA THR A 568 -6.43 8.27 40.31
C THR A 568 -7.27 9.18 41.23
N SER A 569 -8.59 8.98 41.26
CA SER A 569 -9.52 9.77 42.09
C SER A 569 -9.37 9.52 43.59
N GLN A 570 -9.10 8.28 44.02
CA GLN A 570 -8.88 7.92 45.42
C GLN A 570 -7.63 8.60 46.04
N ASN A 571 -6.63 8.93 45.21
CA ASN A 571 -5.43 9.63 45.65
C ASN A 571 -5.66 11.13 45.93
N ILE A 572 -6.76 11.71 45.43
CA ILE A 572 -7.01 13.15 45.43
C ILE A 572 -8.00 13.57 46.54
N GLY A 573 -8.93 12.70 46.98
CA GLY A 573 -9.98 13.07 47.95
C GLY A 573 -10.17 12.08 49.09
N LYS A 574 -9.75 12.44 50.32
CA LYS A 574 -9.92 11.60 51.52
C LYS A 574 -11.26 11.79 52.28
N HIS A 575 -12.17 12.65 51.79
CA HIS A 575 -13.39 13.03 52.54
C HIS A 575 -14.69 13.09 51.71
N VAL A 576 -14.75 12.43 50.54
CA VAL A 576 -15.94 12.43 49.68
C VAL A 576 -16.86 11.26 50.04
N ASN A 577 -18.18 11.46 50.04
CA ASN A 577 -19.14 10.38 50.26
C ASN A 577 -19.04 9.32 49.13
N PHE A 578 -19.35 8.06 49.43
CA PHE A 578 -19.24 6.95 48.48
C PHE A 578 -20.01 7.20 47.17
N GLN A 579 -21.23 7.74 47.27
CA GLN A 579 -22.05 8.07 46.09
C GLN A 579 -21.46 9.22 45.26
N GLU A 580 -20.92 10.26 45.91
CA GLU A 580 -20.26 11.38 45.24
C GLU A 580 -18.97 10.93 44.54
N SER A 581 -18.24 9.96 45.11
CA SER A 581 -17.09 9.35 44.47
C SER A 581 -17.48 8.60 43.19
N VAL A 582 -18.59 7.87 43.19
CA VAL A 582 -19.08 7.18 41.99
C VAL A 582 -19.52 8.17 40.92
N MET A 583 -20.20 9.26 41.30
CA MET A 583 -20.63 10.31 40.37
C MET A 583 -19.46 11.06 39.72
N SER A 584 -18.42 11.40 40.50
CA SER A 584 -17.25 12.09 39.96
C SER A 584 -16.46 11.24 38.95
N VAL A 585 -16.36 9.93 39.20
CA VAL A 585 -15.73 8.99 38.27
C VAL A 585 -16.55 8.83 36.99
N LEU A 586 -17.88 8.77 37.12
CA LEU A 586 -18.79 8.70 35.97
C LEU A 586 -18.61 9.92 35.04
N ASP A 587 -18.55 11.14 35.58
CA ASP A 587 -18.33 12.37 34.80
C ASP A 587 -17.00 12.36 34.01
N ILE A 588 -15.95 11.75 34.57
CA ILE A 588 -14.67 11.58 33.86
C ILE A 588 -14.82 10.54 32.75
N ILE A 589 -15.47 9.40 33.03
CA ILE A 589 -15.68 8.33 32.04
C ILE A 589 -16.45 8.86 30.84
N GLU A 590 -17.53 9.60 31.05
CA GLU A 590 -18.37 10.17 29.98
C GLU A 590 -17.60 11.10 29.03
N LYS A 591 -16.49 11.69 29.46
CA LYS A 591 -15.61 12.52 28.62
C LYS A 591 -14.67 11.71 27.73
N THR A 592 -14.38 10.46 28.10
CA THR A 592 -13.48 9.58 27.34
C THR A 592 -14.13 9.03 26.07
N THR A 593 -13.32 8.63 25.09
CA THR A 593 -13.83 8.05 23.83
C THR A 593 -14.61 6.76 24.07
N LEU A 594 -14.10 5.86 24.91
CA LEU A 594 -14.80 4.62 25.26
C LEU A 594 -16.08 4.89 26.06
N GLY A 595 -16.08 5.85 26.98
CA GLY A 595 -17.28 6.22 27.72
C GLY A 595 -18.40 6.76 26.85
N LYS A 596 -18.08 7.59 25.84
CA LYS A 596 -19.05 8.05 24.83
C LYS A 596 -19.65 6.90 24.03
N VAL A 597 -18.83 5.90 23.64
CA VAL A 597 -19.30 4.69 22.96
C VAL A 597 -20.24 3.88 23.85
N LEU A 598 -19.88 3.67 25.13
CA LEU A 598 -20.72 2.98 26.10
C LEU A 598 -22.07 3.70 26.30
N GLN A 599 -22.05 5.02 26.47
CA GLN A 599 -23.27 5.81 26.65
C GLN A 599 -24.19 5.72 25.42
N LYS A 600 -23.63 5.81 24.21
CA LYS A 600 -24.37 5.67 22.95
C LYS A 600 -25.03 4.31 22.80
N CYS A 601 -24.33 3.23 23.14
CA CYS A 601 -24.81 1.86 22.87
C CYS A 601 -25.71 1.30 23.97
N LEU A 602 -25.53 1.76 25.21
CA LEU A 602 -26.13 1.13 26.39
C LEU A 602 -27.28 1.94 27.01
N SER A 603 -27.58 3.14 26.50
CA SER A 603 -28.64 4.02 27.03
C SER A 603 -30.04 3.42 26.96
N GLU A 604 -30.34 2.66 25.90
CA GLU A 604 -31.66 2.05 25.66
C GLU A 604 -31.74 0.57 26.06
N VAL A 605 -30.64 0.01 26.59
CA VAL A 605 -30.55 -1.40 26.94
C VAL A 605 -31.04 -1.64 28.37
N LYS A 606 -31.67 -2.80 28.60
CA LYS A 606 -32.05 -3.21 29.95
C LYS A 606 -30.81 -3.31 30.84
N VAL A 607 -30.77 -2.48 31.88
CA VAL A 607 -29.61 -2.36 32.78
C VAL A 607 -29.15 -3.70 33.32
N MET A 608 -30.08 -4.56 33.72
CA MET A 608 -29.76 -5.86 34.32
C MET A 608 -29.06 -6.83 33.37
N ASP A 609 -29.29 -6.75 32.06
CA ASP A 609 -28.68 -7.66 31.10
C ASP A 609 -27.18 -7.32 30.93
N CYS A 610 -26.87 -6.03 30.73
CA CYS A 610 -25.50 -5.52 30.70
C CYS A 610 -24.77 -5.72 32.03
N LEU A 611 -25.49 -5.48 33.14
CA LEU A 611 -24.93 -5.59 34.48
C LEU A 611 -24.45 -7.02 34.76
N LYS A 612 -25.29 -8.02 34.48
CA LYS A 612 -24.93 -9.43 34.68
C LYS A 612 -23.74 -9.83 33.80
N ALA A 613 -23.73 -9.42 32.53
CA ALA A 613 -22.64 -9.72 31.61
C ALA A 613 -21.31 -9.13 32.10
N TYR A 614 -21.29 -7.83 32.45
CA TYR A 614 -20.08 -7.19 32.93
C TYR A 614 -19.64 -7.70 34.30
N LEU A 615 -20.57 -7.94 35.23
CA LEU A 615 -20.27 -8.46 36.56
C LEU A 615 -19.64 -9.85 36.49
N SER A 616 -20.17 -10.72 35.63
CA SER A 616 -19.62 -12.05 35.39
C SER A 616 -18.15 -11.98 34.96
N ASP A 617 -17.86 -11.17 33.94
CA ASP A 617 -16.51 -10.98 33.41
C ASP A 617 -15.60 -10.28 34.44
N PHE A 618 -16.13 -9.29 35.17
CA PHE A 618 -15.41 -8.56 36.22
C PHE A 618 -14.90 -9.51 37.29
N VAL A 619 -15.75 -10.41 37.80
CA VAL A 619 -15.35 -11.41 38.81
C VAL A 619 -14.22 -12.29 38.29
N HIS A 620 -14.28 -12.76 37.05
CA HIS A 620 -13.17 -13.55 36.47
C HIS A 620 -11.86 -12.76 36.40
N MET A 621 -11.89 -11.44 36.22
CA MET A 621 -10.70 -10.58 36.16
C MET A 621 -10.09 -10.29 37.54
N VAL A 622 -10.92 -10.21 38.59
CA VAL A 622 -10.46 -9.78 39.93
C VAL A 622 -10.39 -10.90 40.97
N TYR A 623 -11.03 -12.04 40.71
CA TYR A 623 -11.18 -13.14 41.66
C TYR A 623 -10.84 -14.50 41.03
N HIS A 624 -10.11 -15.35 41.75
CA HIS A 624 -9.77 -16.70 41.31
C HIS A 624 -10.96 -17.64 41.50
N VAL A 625 -11.72 -17.85 40.43
CA VAL A 625 -12.87 -18.76 40.39
C VAL A 625 -12.42 -20.22 40.27
N THR A 626 -12.94 -21.10 41.13
CA THR A 626 -12.69 -22.56 41.08
C THR A 626 -13.89 -23.37 40.59
N SER A 627 -15.12 -22.87 40.76
CA SER A 627 -16.36 -23.52 40.35
C SER A 627 -17.41 -22.50 39.85
N GLN A 628 -18.42 -22.98 39.13
CA GLN A 628 -19.50 -22.14 38.62
C GLN A 628 -20.39 -21.62 39.75
N GLU A 629 -20.54 -22.42 40.80
CA GLU A 629 -21.28 -22.12 42.03
C GLU A 629 -20.58 -21.00 42.81
N GLU A 630 -19.25 -21.07 42.96
CA GLU A 630 -18.45 -20.01 43.59
C GLU A 630 -18.57 -18.70 42.81
N HIS A 631 -18.44 -18.74 41.48
CA HIS A 631 -18.62 -17.57 40.62
C HIS A 631 -19.99 -16.91 40.84
N GLY A 632 -21.05 -17.71 40.85
CA GLY A 632 -22.42 -17.26 41.07
C GLY A 632 -22.58 -16.55 42.42
N LEU A 633 -22.06 -17.15 43.50
CA LEU A 633 -22.11 -16.56 44.85
C LEU A 633 -21.37 -15.23 44.94
N VAL A 634 -20.18 -15.12 44.34
CA VAL A 634 -19.40 -13.87 44.36
C VAL A 634 -20.11 -12.77 43.56
N CYS A 635 -20.67 -13.10 42.40
CA CYS A 635 -21.49 -12.17 41.63
C CYS A 635 -22.70 -11.68 42.45
N GLU A 636 -23.44 -12.60 43.08
CA GLU A 636 -24.60 -12.26 43.88
C GLU A 636 -24.22 -11.38 45.09
N ASN A 637 -23.11 -11.69 45.75
CA ASN A 637 -22.60 -10.88 46.87
C ASN A 637 -22.31 -9.43 46.46
N LEU A 638 -21.63 -9.23 45.33
CA LEU A 638 -21.33 -7.89 44.82
C LEU A 638 -22.62 -7.14 44.44
N LEU A 639 -23.58 -7.82 43.81
CA LEU A 639 -24.87 -7.22 43.46
C LEU A 639 -25.66 -6.78 44.69
N ASN A 640 -25.67 -7.59 45.76
CA ASN A 640 -26.29 -7.23 47.02
C ASN A 640 -25.58 -6.05 47.70
N GLY A 641 -24.25 -5.99 47.62
CA GLY A 641 -23.47 -4.84 48.07
C GLY A 641 -23.87 -3.54 47.36
N ILE A 642 -24.12 -3.59 46.05
CA ILE A 642 -24.64 -2.44 45.28
C ILE A 642 -26.04 -2.05 45.79
N ASN A 643 -26.95 -3.01 45.95
CA ASN A 643 -28.32 -2.74 46.43
C ASN A 643 -28.34 -2.12 47.84
N MET A 644 -27.39 -2.49 48.71
CA MET A 644 -27.27 -1.95 50.06
C MET A 644 -26.74 -0.52 50.09
N GLU A 645 -25.76 -0.19 49.22
CA GLU A 645 -25.20 1.15 49.09
C GLU A 645 -26.10 2.10 48.29
N PHE A 646 -26.89 1.56 47.35
CA PHE A 646 -27.75 2.29 46.43
C PHE A 646 -29.19 1.80 46.48
N ARG A 647 -29.91 2.18 47.54
CA ARG A 647 -31.28 1.71 47.85
C ARG A 647 -32.34 1.98 46.76
N GLU A 648 -32.15 3.02 45.95
CA GLU A 648 -33.08 3.39 44.87
C GLU A 648 -32.72 2.77 43.51
N GLY A 649 -31.68 1.92 43.46
CA GLY A 649 -31.12 1.40 42.22
C GLY A 649 -30.37 2.47 41.43
N LEU A 650 -29.51 2.03 40.52
CA LEU A 650 -28.70 2.92 39.69
C LEU A 650 -29.28 2.97 38.27
N PRO A 651 -29.62 4.17 37.75
CA PRO A 651 -30.36 4.28 36.49
C PRO A 651 -29.48 4.06 35.24
N SER A 652 -28.17 4.29 35.34
CA SER A 652 -27.24 4.18 34.21
C SER A 652 -26.44 2.88 34.27
N VAL A 653 -26.29 2.21 33.14
CA VAL A 653 -25.45 1.00 33.00
C VAL A 653 -24.00 1.28 33.41
N VAL A 654 -23.43 2.39 32.92
CA VAL A 654 -22.04 2.76 33.23
C VAL A 654 -21.88 3.10 34.72
N MET A 655 -22.89 3.72 35.33
CA MET A 655 -22.89 3.98 36.78
C MET A 655 -22.88 2.69 37.59
N ASN A 656 -23.62 1.66 37.15
CA ASN A 656 -23.57 0.34 37.77
C ASN A 656 -22.18 -0.31 37.63
N PHE A 657 -21.51 -0.14 36.49
CA PHE A 657 -20.14 -0.65 36.31
C PHE A 657 -19.17 0.01 37.30
N VAL A 658 -19.23 1.33 37.49
CA VAL A 658 -18.41 2.03 38.49
C VAL A 658 -18.75 1.56 39.90
N ALA A 659 -20.04 1.34 40.21
CA ALA A 659 -20.47 0.84 41.50
C ALA A 659 -19.93 -0.58 41.79
N ILE A 660 -19.85 -1.47 40.80
CA ILE A 660 -19.23 -2.80 40.96
C ILE A 660 -17.79 -2.65 41.47
N HIS A 661 -16.98 -1.82 40.82
CA HIS A 661 -15.58 -1.61 41.23
C HIS A 661 -15.48 -1.02 42.63
N ALA A 662 -16.33 -0.03 42.94
CA ALA A 662 -16.33 0.64 44.22
C ALA A 662 -16.76 -0.29 45.38
N VAL A 663 -17.76 -1.14 45.16
CA VAL A 663 -18.21 -2.18 46.11
C VAL A 663 -17.17 -3.29 46.24
N TYR A 664 -16.55 -3.71 45.13
CA TYR A 664 -15.46 -4.68 45.14
C TYR A 664 -14.29 -4.19 46.01
N SER A 665 -13.86 -2.93 45.87
CA SER A 665 -12.77 -2.36 46.68
C SER A 665 -13.05 -2.43 48.20
N LYS A 666 -14.31 -2.31 48.63
CA LYS A 666 -14.71 -2.50 50.04
C LYS A 666 -14.84 -3.97 50.47
N THR A 667 -15.15 -4.86 49.54
CA THR A 667 -15.41 -6.29 49.80
C THR A 667 -14.19 -7.18 49.55
N GLU A 668 -13.15 -6.67 48.89
CA GLU A 668 -11.96 -7.42 48.47
C GLU A 668 -11.30 -8.21 49.61
N PRO A 669 -11.04 -7.66 50.81
CA PRO A 669 -10.44 -8.44 51.90
C PRO A 669 -11.27 -9.66 52.29
N ARG A 670 -12.59 -9.56 52.16
CA ARG A 670 -13.55 -10.60 52.54
C ARG A 670 -13.64 -11.67 51.48
N LEU A 671 -13.68 -11.27 50.21
CA LEU A 671 -13.61 -12.20 49.09
C LEU A 671 -12.28 -12.98 49.13
N ARG A 672 -11.17 -12.34 49.52
CA ARG A 672 -9.89 -13.04 49.73
C ARG A 672 -9.95 -14.10 50.84
N ASN A 673 -10.64 -13.81 51.94
CA ASN A 673 -10.89 -14.81 52.98
C ASN A 673 -11.78 -15.94 52.46
N PHE A 674 -12.83 -15.62 51.69
CA PHE A 674 -13.69 -16.62 51.06
C PHE A 674 -12.90 -17.55 50.13
N ALA A 675 -12.04 -17.00 49.27
CA ALA A 675 -11.16 -17.79 48.40
C ALA A 675 -10.23 -18.72 49.20
N SER A 676 -9.81 -18.30 50.39
CA SER A 676 -8.99 -19.12 51.28
C SER A 676 -9.80 -20.27 51.88
N ILE A 677 -11.08 -20.02 52.19
CA ILE A 677 -12.01 -21.04 52.70
C ILE A 677 -12.35 -22.05 51.61
N THR A 678 -12.71 -21.61 50.39
CA THR A 678 -13.04 -22.51 49.27
C THR A 678 -11.86 -23.39 48.88
N ARG A 679 -10.62 -22.90 49.05
CA ARG A 679 -9.41 -23.71 48.87
C ARG A 679 -9.26 -24.85 49.89
N VAL A 680 -9.72 -24.67 51.13
CA VAL A 680 -9.68 -25.69 52.18
C VAL A 680 -10.92 -26.58 52.12
N TRP A 681 -12.06 -26.03 51.71
CA TRP A 681 -13.34 -26.70 51.59
C TRP A 681 -14.00 -26.41 50.23
N PRO A 682 -13.71 -27.22 49.19
CA PRO A 682 -14.18 -26.97 47.83
C PRO A 682 -15.71 -26.96 47.69
N ASP A 683 -16.41 -27.80 48.46
CA ASP A 683 -17.89 -27.90 48.42
C ASP A 683 -18.59 -26.76 49.18
N CYS A 684 -17.84 -25.81 49.76
CA CYS A 684 -18.38 -24.71 50.56
C CYS A 684 -19.42 -23.91 49.78
N SER A 685 -19.15 -23.62 48.50
CA SER A 685 -20.04 -22.82 47.65
C SER A 685 -21.40 -23.49 47.43
N GLU A 686 -21.43 -24.78 47.11
CA GLU A 686 -22.68 -25.53 46.96
C GLU A 686 -23.51 -25.51 48.25
N ARG A 687 -22.86 -25.73 49.39
CA ARG A 687 -23.54 -25.76 50.70
C ARG A 687 -24.10 -24.41 51.12
N ILE A 688 -23.40 -23.32 50.80
CA ILE A 688 -23.90 -21.97 51.02
C ILE A 688 -25.15 -21.72 50.17
N ILE A 689 -25.14 -22.13 48.90
CA ILE A 689 -26.31 -22.01 48.01
C ILE A 689 -27.49 -22.82 48.58
N GLU A 690 -27.27 -24.08 49.00
CA GLU A 690 -28.29 -24.91 49.65
C GLU A 690 -28.90 -24.23 50.90
N PHE A 691 -28.07 -23.55 51.68
CA PHE A 691 -28.51 -22.82 52.88
C PHE A 691 -29.30 -21.55 52.54
N GLN A 692 -28.84 -20.76 51.56
CA GLN A 692 -29.55 -19.55 51.10
C GLN A 692 -30.92 -19.87 50.53
N GLN A 693 -31.09 -20.99 49.81
CA GLN A 693 -32.39 -21.46 49.34
C GLN A 693 -33.37 -21.75 50.49
N LYS A 694 -32.86 -22.11 51.68
CA LYS A 694 -33.67 -22.37 52.88
C LYS A 694 -33.88 -21.11 53.74
N SER A 695 -33.04 -20.08 53.59
CA SER A 695 -33.03 -18.85 54.38
C SER A 695 -32.79 -17.61 53.50
N ALA A 696 -33.87 -17.03 52.97
CA ALA A 696 -33.84 -15.96 51.95
C ALA A 696 -33.30 -14.57 52.40
N GLN A 697 -32.71 -14.45 53.59
CA GLN A 697 -32.22 -13.17 54.13
C GLN A 697 -30.69 -13.15 54.40
N PHE A 698 -29.94 -14.13 53.89
CA PHE A 698 -28.53 -14.30 54.25
C PHE A 698 -27.58 -13.98 53.10
N TYR A 699 -26.71 -12.98 53.31
CA TYR A 699 -25.72 -12.55 52.31
C TYR A 699 -24.32 -12.51 52.95
N LEU A 700 -23.26 -12.72 52.16
CA LEU A 700 -21.86 -12.62 52.59
C LEU A 700 -21.42 -11.14 52.84
N VAL A 701 -22.28 -10.33 53.45
CA VAL A 701 -22.11 -8.86 53.51
C VAL A 701 -21.33 -8.40 54.73
N THR A 702 -21.20 -9.22 55.78
CA THR A 702 -20.32 -8.93 56.92
C THR A 702 -19.39 -10.11 57.25
N ASP A 703 -18.23 -9.80 57.86
CA ASP A 703 -17.28 -10.82 58.34
C ASP A 703 -17.93 -11.75 59.38
N GLN A 704 -18.83 -11.21 60.20
CA GLN A 704 -19.60 -11.98 61.18
C GLN A 704 -20.55 -12.96 60.50
N GLU A 705 -21.23 -12.56 59.42
CA GLU A 705 -22.11 -13.45 58.65
C GLU A 705 -21.29 -14.53 57.93
N MET A 706 -20.15 -14.20 57.31
CA MET A 706 -19.31 -15.19 56.65
C MET A 706 -18.78 -16.25 57.63
N VAL A 707 -18.27 -15.83 58.79
CA VAL A 707 -17.79 -16.75 59.84
C VAL A 707 -18.94 -17.54 60.46
N SER A 708 -20.06 -16.88 60.76
CA SER A 708 -21.26 -17.55 61.28
C SER A 708 -21.79 -18.60 60.30
N LEU A 709 -21.78 -18.31 59.00
CA LEU A 709 -22.22 -19.25 57.95
C LEU A 709 -21.28 -20.45 57.84
N CYS A 710 -19.97 -20.22 57.77
CA CYS A 710 -19.01 -21.33 57.68
C CYS A 710 -19.08 -22.21 58.92
N MET A 711 -19.19 -21.61 60.12
CA MET A 711 -19.34 -22.38 61.37
C MET A 711 -20.71 -23.06 61.49
N THR A 712 -21.80 -22.42 61.06
CA THR A 712 -23.15 -23.03 61.12
C THR A 712 -23.29 -24.19 60.15
N VAL A 713 -22.68 -24.10 58.97
CA VAL A 713 -22.71 -25.20 58.01
C VAL A 713 -21.80 -26.36 58.46
N GLU A 714 -20.65 -26.10 59.09
CA GLU A 714 -19.87 -27.17 59.76
C GLU A 714 -20.62 -27.83 60.93
N ILE A 715 -21.32 -27.04 61.76
CA ILE A 715 -22.08 -27.53 62.93
C ILE A 715 -23.34 -28.32 62.53
N ILE A 716 -23.90 -28.11 61.34
CA ILE A 716 -25.03 -28.90 60.83
C ILE A 716 -24.56 -30.22 60.19
N ILE A 717 -23.28 -30.33 59.82
CA ILE A 717 -22.69 -31.51 59.18
C ILE A 717 -22.13 -32.51 60.22
N TYR A 718 -21.79 -32.04 61.43
CA TYR A 718 -21.47 -32.89 62.60
C TYR A 718 -22.69 -33.08 63.51
#